data_AF-A0A8J2VJJ7-F1
#
_entry.id   AF-A0A8J2VJJ7-F1
#
_cell.length_a   1.000
_cell.length_b   1.000
_cell.length_c   1.000
_cell.angle_alpha   90.00
_cell.angle_beta   90.00
_cell.angle_gamma   90.00
#
_symmetry.space_group_name_H-M   'P 1'
#
loop_
_entity.id
_entity.type
_entity.pdbx_description
1 polymer ?
#
loop_
_entity_poly.entity_id
_entity_poly.type
_entity_poly.pdbx_seq_one_letter_code
_entity_poly.pdbx_strand_id
1 'polypeptide(L)'
;MTALAPASPSAPDLSEPLFSNFAPAIRPQSALRVAITAAYRRPERECLVPLLDQATLPAETTSAAEATARALVTALRDKHRGTGVEGLVQEYSLSSQEGVALMCLAEALLRIPDTATRDALIRDKIAEGDWKAHLGGGRSLFVNAATWGLIVTGKLTSTVNDRGLAAALTRLLARCGEPVVRRGVDMAMRMMGEQFVTGETIAEALRRARPLEQRGFRYSYDMLGEAATTGEDAKRYFNDYEAAIHAIGRAGEGRGVYEGPGISIKLSALHPRYSRAQARRIMDELLPRVKALALLAKGYDIGLNIDAEEADRLELSLDLLEELSFDQDLAGWNGLGFVVQAYGKRCPFVLDYLIDLARRSSRRLMVRLVKGAYWDAEIKRAQVDGLEGFPVFTRKIHTDVSYIACARKLLEASDAVFPQFATHNAQTLATLYHMAGSDFRVGDYEFQCLHGMGEPLYDEVVAPDKLNRPCRIYAPVGTHETLLAYLVRRLLENGANSSFVHRIGDENVSIDDLIADPVAAVRAMDDPGAPHPAISLPVDIYGKERINSAGIDLSNETVLARLSESLKESAAHHWSAEPQLEQVPLQSRGRQVINPADDSDMVGTVIEAEPAEAAEAVRAAALGAAAWARVPVTERAACLERAADLMQARMPLLLGLIIREAGKSTPNAIAEVREAIDFLRYYAGEARRRWGKVAPQPLGPVVCISPWNFPLAIFTGQVAAALVAGNSVLAKPAEETPLIAAEGVRILHQAGIPLTALRFIPGDGTVGAALVSAPETAGVMFTGSTDVARSIQKSLASRLSSSGRPIPLIAETGGQNAMIVDSSALAEQVVADVIASAFDSAGQRCSALRVLCLQEEVADRTLAMLKGALRELSIGRTDRLSVDVGPVITAEAKAGIEGHVERLRQMGRKVEETPMPPETRRGTFVAPTIIELQSLRELTREVFGPVLHVIRYKRSDLDSLIDDINATGYGLTFGLHTRLDETIARVTGRIAVGNIYINRNIIGAVVGVQPFGGRGLSGTGPKAGGPLYLGRLVEDDPTAPGISPAMVDPALEALERWLDGNGRSAAAGLCREAKARSGLGRTMELKGPVGERNLYALHPRGRILLVPKTETRLIAQLAAALATGNAVIIDQNSGLDAVLKGAPPEVLARITWTKNWEANGPYGGALIEGDSDDTRKAVEHLAELPGPLVLAQARSSDAALGYQLDWLVEEVSTSINTTAAGGNASLMAIG
;
A
#
# COMPACT_ATOMS: atom_id res chain seq x y z
N MET A 1 26.20 25.00 -26.28
CA MET A 1 25.71 26.09 -27.13
C MET A 1 24.19 26.12 -27.03
N THR A 2 23.62 27.31 -26.83
CA THR A 2 22.18 27.66 -26.70
C THR A 2 21.34 26.78 -25.79
N ALA A 3 21.05 27.29 -24.59
CA ALA A 3 20.01 26.76 -23.70
C ALA A 3 18.67 26.75 -24.46
N LEU A 4 18.22 25.56 -24.85
CA LEU A 4 16.84 25.34 -25.28
C LEU A 4 15.95 25.63 -24.07
N ALA A 5 15.26 26.77 -24.09
CA ALA A 5 14.12 26.99 -23.23
C ALA A 5 13.13 25.82 -23.46
N PRO A 6 12.53 25.25 -22.41
CA PRO A 6 11.53 24.22 -22.58
C PRO A 6 10.42 24.78 -23.47
N ALA A 7 10.13 24.09 -24.57
CA ALA A 7 8.96 24.41 -25.37
C ALA A 7 7.74 24.31 -24.45
N SER A 8 7.01 25.41 -24.28
CA SER A 8 5.74 25.37 -23.57
C SER A 8 4.88 24.29 -24.21
N PRO A 9 4.37 23.30 -23.45
CA PRO A 9 3.45 22.32 -24.01
C PRO A 9 2.32 23.09 -24.69
N SER A 10 2.03 22.74 -25.94
CA SER A 10 0.88 23.25 -26.67
C SER A 10 -0.34 23.13 -25.74
N ALA A 11 -0.93 24.26 -25.33
CA ALA A 11 -2.10 24.25 -24.47
C ALA A 11 -3.15 23.32 -25.10
N PRO A 12 -3.71 22.37 -24.35
CA PRO A 12 -4.67 21.43 -24.92
C PRO A 12 -5.86 22.18 -25.53
N ASP A 13 -6.31 21.74 -26.70
CA ASP A 13 -7.52 22.29 -27.29
C ASP A 13 -8.73 21.81 -26.49
N LEU A 14 -9.26 22.75 -25.74
CA LEU A 14 -10.35 22.54 -24.82
C LEU A 14 -11.72 22.40 -25.52
N SER A 15 -11.75 22.45 -26.87
CA SER A 15 -12.90 22.11 -27.71
C SER A 15 -12.97 20.61 -28.06
N GLU A 16 -11.97 19.82 -27.68
CA GLU A 16 -11.93 18.38 -27.94
C GLU A 16 -13.03 17.63 -27.19
N PRO A 17 -13.67 16.62 -27.84
CA PRO A 17 -14.63 15.75 -27.17
C PRO A 17 -14.05 15.08 -25.91
N LEU A 18 -14.87 14.87 -24.88
CA LEU A 18 -14.47 14.21 -23.63
C LEU A 18 -13.83 12.84 -23.91
N PHE A 19 -12.77 12.52 -23.16
CA PHE A 19 -12.01 11.26 -23.29
C PHE A 19 -11.39 10.99 -24.67
N SER A 20 -11.45 11.92 -25.62
CA SER A 20 -10.80 11.77 -26.94
C SER A 20 -9.29 11.57 -26.81
N ASN A 21 -8.68 12.24 -25.84
CA ASN A 21 -7.26 12.15 -25.49
C ASN A 21 -7.03 11.48 -24.13
N PHE A 22 -7.87 10.51 -23.76
CA PHE A 22 -7.77 9.82 -22.47
C PHE A 22 -6.39 9.17 -22.27
N ALA A 23 -6.00 8.24 -23.15
CA ALA A 23 -4.72 7.53 -23.07
C ALA A 23 -4.22 7.08 -24.45
N PRO A 24 -4.04 7.99 -25.43
CA PRO A 24 -3.57 7.60 -26.76
C PRO A 24 -2.25 6.83 -26.68
N ALA A 25 -2.13 5.78 -27.49
CA ALA A 25 -0.87 5.04 -27.60
C ALA A 25 0.22 5.96 -28.19
N ILE A 26 1.47 5.78 -27.77
CA ILE A 26 2.61 6.56 -28.29
C ILE A 26 2.74 6.39 -29.80
N ARG A 27 2.51 5.16 -30.28
CA ARG A 27 2.49 4.79 -31.71
C ARG A 27 1.43 3.69 -31.96
N PRO A 28 1.01 3.48 -33.23
CA PRO A 28 0.22 2.33 -33.59
C PRO A 28 0.89 1.02 -33.17
N GLN A 29 0.14 0.12 -32.52
CA GLN A 29 0.69 -1.14 -32.01
C GLN A 29 0.88 -2.13 -33.16
N SER A 30 2.13 -2.48 -33.47
CA SER A 30 2.47 -3.50 -34.46
C SER A 30 2.01 -4.90 -34.02
N ALA A 31 1.93 -5.86 -34.94
CA ALA A 31 1.55 -7.24 -34.59
C ALA A 31 2.44 -7.86 -33.50
N LEU A 32 3.75 -7.54 -33.50
CA LEU A 32 4.69 -8.00 -32.47
C LEU A 32 4.44 -7.32 -31.12
N ARG A 33 4.14 -6.00 -31.11
CA ARG A 33 3.76 -5.28 -29.88
C ARG A 33 2.45 -5.82 -29.30
N VAL A 34 1.45 -6.09 -30.15
CA VAL A 34 0.19 -6.72 -29.71
C VAL A 34 0.44 -8.10 -29.09
N ALA A 35 1.36 -8.91 -29.64
CA ALA A 35 1.71 -10.21 -29.08
C ALA A 35 2.36 -10.10 -27.68
N ILE A 36 3.19 -9.05 -27.46
CA ILE A 36 3.76 -8.73 -26.14
C ILE A 36 2.64 -8.39 -25.16
N THR A 37 1.77 -7.43 -25.51
CA THR A 37 0.66 -7.02 -24.63
C THR A 37 -0.28 -8.19 -24.31
N ALA A 38 -0.55 -9.08 -25.28
CA ALA A 38 -1.38 -10.27 -25.10
C ALA A 38 -0.74 -11.37 -24.22
N ALA A 39 0.57 -11.28 -23.93
CA ALA A 39 1.28 -12.21 -23.05
C ALA A 39 1.46 -11.66 -21.63
N TYR A 40 1.00 -10.42 -21.35
CA TYR A 40 1.29 -9.71 -20.10
C TYR A 40 0.97 -10.56 -18.86
N ARG A 41 -0.27 -11.03 -18.70
CA ARG A 41 -0.70 -11.83 -17.54
C ARG A 41 -1.26 -13.18 -17.93
N ARG A 42 -0.80 -13.72 -19.07
CA ARG A 42 -1.22 -15.04 -19.58
C ARG A 42 -1.13 -16.12 -18.49
N PRO A 43 -2.07 -17.07 -18.42
CA PRO A 43 -1.98 -18.18 -17.47
C PRO A 43 -0.63 -18.90 -17.55
N GLU A 44 -0.10 -19.26 -16.39
CA GLU A 44 1.28 -19.77 -16.28
C GLU A 44 1.47 -21.06 -17.09
N ARG A 45 0.49 -21.98 -17.03
CA ARG A 45 0.53 -23.23 -17.80
C ARG A 45 0.62 -22.98 -19.31
N GLU A 46 -0.15 -22.02 -19.83
CA GLU A 46 -0.12 -21.67 -21.26
C GLU A 46 1.22 -21.07 -21.70
N CYS A 47 1.93 -20.41 -20.78
CA CYS A 47 3.27 -19.90 -21.05
C CYS A 47 4.29 -21.05 -21.11
N LEU A 48 4.20 -22.03 -20.21
CA LEU A 48 5.23 -23.05 -20.05
C LEU A 48 5.25 -24.09 -21.18
N VAL A 49 4.10 -24.45 -21.74
CA VAL A 49 4.01 -25.44 -22.82
C VAL A 49 4.97 -25.15 -23.98
N PRO A 50 4.90 -23.97 -24.65
CA PRO A 50 5.83 -23.68 -25.75
C PRO A 50 7.28 -23.48 -25.28
N LEU A 51 7.49 -23.01 -24.04
CA LEU A 51 8.83 -22.79 -23.49
C LEU A 51 9.56 -24.10 -23.21
N LEU A 52 8.86 -25.15 -22.77
CA LEU A 52 9.44 -26.46 -22.52
C LEU A 52 10.00 -27.08 -23.80
N ASP A 53 9.27 -26.96 -24.91
CA ASP A 53 9.71 -27.48 -26.20
C ASP A 53 10.90 -26.68 -26.73
N GLN A 54 10.87 -25.35 -26.61
CA GLN A 54 12.00 -24.49 -26.97
C GLN A 54 13.23 -24.71 -26.07
N ALA A 55 13.06 -25.04 -24.80
CA ALA A 55 14.17 -25.27 -23.88
C ALA A 55 14.77 -26.69 -23.98
N THR A 56 14.08 -27.63 -24.63
CA THR A 56 14.52 -29.03 -24.72
C THR A 56 15.78 -29.17 -25.57
N LEU A 57 16.78 -29.90 -25.06
CA LEU A 57 18.05 -30.16 -25.72
C LEU A 57 18.16 -31.65 -26.12
N PRO A 58 18.97 -31.98 -27.15
CA PRO A 58 19.34 -33.36 -27.42
C PRO A 58 20.00 -34.02 -26.21
N ALA A 59 19.78 -35.33 -26.01
CA ALA A 59 20.27 -36.05 -24.82
C ALA A 59 21.80 -35.99 -24.66
N GLU A 60 22.54 -36.01 -25.76
CA GLU A 60 24.01 -35.85 -25.76
C GLU A 60 24.42 -34.47 -25.23
N THR A 61 23.75 -33.40 -25.70
CA THR A 61 23.95 -32.03 -25.26
C THR A 61 23.59 -31.86 -23.77
N THR A 62 22.48 -32.46 -23.33
CA THR A 62 22.08 -32.44 -21.91
C THR A 62 23.13 -33.12 -21.02
N SER A 63 23.63 -34.28 -21.44
CA SER A 63 24.66 -35.02 -20.68
C SER A 63 25.98 -34.24 -20.60
N ALA A 64 26.39 -33.60 -21.69
CA ALA A 64 27.59 -32.76 -21.73
C ALA A 64 27.45 -31.50 -20.85
N ALA A 65 26.26 -30.88 -20.86
CA ALA A 65 25.93 -29.76 -19.99
C ALA A 65 25.95 -30.16 -18.52
N GLU A 66 25.40 -31.32 -18.15
CA GLU A 66 25.45 -31.83 -16.79
C GLU A 66 26.90 -32.05 -16.32
N ALA A 67 27.72 -32.71 -17.14
CA ALA A 67 29.13 -32.93 -16.83
C ALA A 67 29.91 -31.62 -16.62
N THR A 68 29.63 -30.61 -17.44
CA THR A 68 30.25 -29.27 -17.33
C THR A 68 29.75 -28.53 -16.09
N ALA A 69 28.45 -28.54 -15.83
CA ALA A 69 27.86 -27.94 -14.62
C ALA A 69 28.46 -28.57 -13.36
N ARG A 70 28.60 -29.91 -13.34
CA ARG A 70 29.23 -30.64 -12.24
C ARG A 70 30.67 -30.20 -12.03
N ALA A 71 31.47 -30.10 -13.10
CA ALA A 71 32.86 -29.63 -13.00
C ALA A 71 32.95 -28.21 -12.43
N LEU A 72 32.10 -27.28 -12.91
CA LEU A 72 32.04 -25.90 -12.43
C LEU A 72 31.64 -25.83 -10.94
N VAL A 73 30.60 -26.56 -10.53
CA VAL A 73 30.14 -26.60 -9.13
C VAL A 73 31.20 -27.18 -8.20
N THR A 74 31.88 -28.26 -8.61
CA THR A 74 32.99 -28.84 -7.84
C THR A 74 34.13 -27.84 -7.67
N ALA A 75 34.58 -27.20 -8.76
CA ALA A 75 35.63 -26.19 -8.69
C ALA A 75 35.27 -25.00 -7.79
N LEU A 76 34.01 -24.56 -7.83
CA LEU A 76 33.50 -23.51 -6.95
C LEU A 76 33.53 -23.91 -5.47
N ARG A 77 33.12 -25.14 -5.14
CA ARG A 77 33.18 -25.66 -3.76
C ARG A 77 34.61 -25.84 -3.26
N ASP A 78 35.53 -26.26 -4.13
CA ASP A 78 36.93 -26.49 -3.78
C ASP A 78 37.71 -25.18 -3.52
N LYS A 79 37.37 -24.10 -4.25
CA LYS A 79 37.99 -22.77 -4.09
C LYS A 79 37.44 -21.95 -2.91
N HIS A 80 36.34 -22.38 -2.29
CA HIS A 80 35.67 -21.65 -1.23
C HIS A 80 36.43 -21.73 0.11
N ARG A 81 37.61 -21.07 0.20
CA ARG A 81 38.34 -20.85 1.46
C ARG A 81 38.89 -19.41 1.57
N GLY A 82 38.11 -18.58 2.27
CA GLY A 82 38.54 -17.57 3.25
C GLY A 82 39.53 -16.46 2.88
N THR A 83 39.06 -15.21 2.67
CA THR A 83 39.90 -13.99 2.76
C THR A 83 39.20 -12.73 3.31
N GLY A 84 37.94 -12.82 3.75
CA GLY A 84 37.14 -11.65 4.17
C GLY A 84 36.85 -11.60 5.67
N VAL A 85 35.55 -11.63 6.02
CA VAL A 85 35.03 -11.40 7.39
C VAL A 85 35.59 -12.39 8.42
N GLU A 86 36.10 -13.54 7.97
CA GLU A 86 36.88 -14.47 8.79
C GLU A 86 38.08 -13.82 9.51
N GLY A 87 38.72 -12.80 8.92
CA GLY A 87 39.80 -12.04 9.56
C GLY A 87 39.32 -11.17 10.73
N LEU A 88 38.13 -10.56 10.62
CA LEU A 88 37.50 -9.79 11.70
C LEU A 88 37.07 -10.69 12.85
N VAL A 89 36.53 -11.88 12.52
CA VAL A 89 36.16 -12.91 13.49
C VAL A 89 37.39 -13.40 14.27
N GLN A 90 38.53 -13.56 13.60
CA GLN A 90 39.79 -13.95 14.23
C GLN A 90 40.41 -12.82 15.08
N GLU A 91 40.46 -11.58 14.58
CA GLU A 91 41.08 -10.44 15.28
C GLU A 91 40.39 -10.13 16.62
N TYR A 92 39.06 -10.21 16.67
CA TYR A 92 38.27 -9.91 17.86
C TYR A 92 37.75 -11.15 18.60
N SER A 93 38.19 -12.35 18.18
CA SER A 93 37.72 -13.65 18.72
C SER A 93 36.18 -13.72 18.77
N LEU A 94 35.53 -13.21 17.73
CA LEU A 94 34.08 -13.23 17.63
C LEU A 94 33.62 -14.67 17.41
N SER A 95 32.51 -15.07 18.02
CA SER A 95 31.82 -16.25 17.50
C SER A 95 31.21 -15.92 16.13
N SER A 96 30.99 -16.96 15.33
CA SER A 96 30.24 -16.90 14.08
C SER A 96 28.93 -16.10 14.18
N GLN A 97 28.18 -16.25 15.27
CA GLN A 97 26.93 -15.51 15.49
C GLN A 97 27.17 -14.05 15.91
N GLU A 98 28.28 -13.75 16.59
CA GLU A 98 28.66 -12.38 16.99
C GLU A 98 29.06 -11.55 15.76
N GLY A 99 29.80 -12.13 14.80
CA GLY A 99 30.17 -11.43 13.56
C GLY A 99 28.98 -11.10 12.67
N VAL A 100 28.01 -12.02 12.55
CA VAL A 100 26.77 -11.83 11.78
C VAL A 100 25.92 -10.69 12.33
N ALA A 101 25.71 -10.70 13.64
CA ALA A 101 24.90 -9.66 14.29
C ALA A 101 25.56 -8.28 14.20
N LEU A 102 26.89 -8.22 14.25
CA LEU A 102 27.67 -7.00 14.11
C LEU A 102 27.53 -6.38 12.70
N MET A 103 27.54 -7.19 11.64
CA MET A 103 27.37 -6.70 10.27
C MET A 103 25.95 -6.16 10.00
N CYS A 104 24.93 -6.86 10.50
CA CYS A 104 23.54 -6.38 10.47
C CYS A 104 23.39 -5.01 11.16
N LEU A 105 24.04 -4.84 12.31
CA LEU A 105 24.02 -3.57 13.05
C LEU A 105 24.79 -2.46 12.32
N ALA A 106 25.95 -2.77 11.73
CA ALA A 106 26.76 -1.83 10.98
C ALA A 106 26.02 -1.22 9.78
N GLU A 107 25.33 -2.06 9.00
CA GLU A 107 24.52 -1.62 7.86
C GLU A 107 23.41 -0.65 8.30
N ALA A 108 22.73 -0.96 9.39
CA ALA A 108 21.62 -0.15 9.89
C ALA A 108 22.10 1.18 10.49
N LEU A 109 23.25 1.21 11.14
CA LEU A 109 23.87 2.42 11.69
C LEU A 109 24.34 3.40 10.62
N LEU A 110 24.73 2.91 9.43
CA LEU A 110 25.20 3.77 8.34
C LEU A 110 24.12 4.66 7.73
N ARG A 111 22.86 4.27 7.87
CA ARG A 111 21.73 4.97 7.26
C ARG A 111 21.20 6.12 8.12
N ILE A 112 21.64 6.21 9.37
CA ILE A 112 21.09 7.12 10.37
C ILE A 112 22.10 8.24 10.63
N PRO A 113 21.79 9.50 10.26
CA PRO A 113 22.76 10.60 10.33
C PRO A 113 23.03 11.09 11.76
N ASP A 114 22.07 10.94 12.68
CA ASP A 114 22.17 11.49 14.04
C ASP A 114 22.51 10.41 15.09
N THR A 115 23.16 10.85 16.17
CA THR A 115 23.64 9.95 17.22
C THR A 115 22.51 9.39 18.08
N ALA A 116 21.45 10.16 18.37
CA ALA A 116 20.40 9.72 19.28
C ALA A 116 19.55 8.59 18.69
N THR A 117 19.22 8.66 17.39
CA THR A 117 18.52 7.60 16.66
C THR A 117 19.41 6.39 16.43
N ARG A 118 20.72 6.58 16.20
CA ARG A 118 21.70 5.48 16.19
C ARG A 118 21.75 4.77 17.54
N ASP A 119 21.77 5.52 18.63
CA ASP A 119 21.80 4.96 19.99
C ASP A 119 20.48 4.26 20.33
N ALA A 120 19.34 4.78 19.84
CA ALA A 120 18.04 4.09 19.92
C ALA A 120 18.08 2.77 19.17
N LEU A 121 18.56 2.75 17.92
CA LEU A 121 18.77 1.50 17.17
C LEU A 121 19.69 0.53 17.92
N ILE A 122 20.77 1.01 18.54
CA ILE A 122 21.64 0.18 19.37
C ILE A 122 20.81 -0.39 20.53
N ARG A 123 20.16 0.44 21.34
CA ARG A 123 19.35 0.02 22.50
C ARG A 123 18.22 -0.94 22.15
N ASP A 124 17.40 -0.62 21.15
CA ASP A 124 16.30 -1.48 20.64
C ASP A 124 16.75 -2.91 20.41
N LYS A 125 18.00 -3.06 19.98
CA LYS A 125 18.55 -4.31 19.51
C LYS A 125 19.49 -4.96 20.52
N ILE A 126 19.83 -4.26 21.62
CA ILE A 126 20.89 -4.64 22.57
C ILE A 126 20.41 -4.67 24.04
N ALA A 127 19.48 -3.81 24.48
CA ALA A 127 19.42 -3.40 25.89
C ALA A 127 18.37 -4.08 26.79
N GLU A 128 17.41 -4.86 26.30
CA GLU A 128 16.43 -5.53 27.18
C GLU A 128 16.45 -7.04 27.04
N GLY A 129 17.09 -7.71 28.00
CA GLY A 129 17.23 -9.16 28.10
C GLY A 129 15.94 -9.95 28.35
N ASP A 130 14.74 -9.38 28.13
CA ASP A 130 13.46 -10.10 28.18
C ASP A 130 12.79 -10.20 26.79
N TRP A 131 13.42 -11.02 25.96
CA TRP A 131 12.93 -11.36 24.63
C TRP A 131 11.58 -12.09 24.64
N LYS A 132 11.11 -12.63 25.79
CA LYS A 132 9.86 -13.41 25.89
C LYS A 132 8.60 -12.56 25.78
N ALA A 133 8.63 -11.32 26.24
CA ALA A 133 7.49 -10.42 26.19
C ALA A 133 7.18 -9.87 24.78
N HIS A 134 8.14 -9.94 23.85
CA HIS A 134 8.06 -9.34 22.52
C HIS A 134 7.84 -10.35 21.37
N LEU A 135 7.62 -11.63 21.68
CA LEU A 135 7.44 -12.71 20.69
C LEU A 135 6.00 -12.89 20.18
N GLY A 136 5.28 -11.79 20.06
CA GLY A 136 4.05 -11.68 19.27
C GLY A 136 4.33 -11.03 17.92
N GLY A 137 5.39 -11.37 17.20
CA GLY A 137 5.64 -10.78 15.88
C GLY A 137 6.91 -11.27 15.19
N GLY A 138 6.74 -12.04 14.12
CA GLY A 138 7.82 -12.65 13.33
C GLY A 138 8.62 -11.68 12.45
N ARG A 139 9.12 -10.55 12.98
CA ARG A 139 10.04 -9.67 12.25
C ARG A 139 11.46 -9.81 12.81
N SER A 140 12.31 -10.50 12.06
CA SER A 140 13.70 -10.72 12.39
C SER A 140 14.57 -9.54 11.94
N LEU A 141 15.46 -9.07 12.82
CA LEU A 141 16.60 -8.19 12.49
C LEU A 141 17.62 -8.86 11.55
N PHE A 142 17.54 -10.17 11.53
CA PHE A 142 18.48 -11.12 11.00
C PHE A 142 17.88 -11.77 9.74
N VAL A 143 16.94 -11.11 9.07
CA VAL A 143 16.43 -11.52 7.74
C VAL A 143 17.60 -11.77 6.78
N ASN A 144 18.64 -10.92 6.86
CA ASN A 144 19.87 -11.07 6.09
C ASN A 144 20.99 -11.79 6.86
N ALA A 145 20.72 -12.32 8.06
CA ALA A 145 21.74 -13.03 8.83
C ALA A 145 22.06 -14.42 8.29
N ALA A 146 21.19 -15.00 7.46
CA ALA A 146 21.60 -16.14 6.64
C ALA A 146 22.70 -15.71 5.65
N THR A 147 22.54 -14.53 5.02
CA THR A 147 23.52 -13.94 4.09
C THR A 147 24.81 -13.54 4.80
N TRP A 148 24.71 -12.82 5.91
CA TRP A 148 25.88 -12.49 6.73
C TRP A 148 26.48 -13.73 7.40
N GLY A 149 25.67 -14.74 7.76
CA GLY A 149 26.09 -16.03 8.30
C GLY A 149 26.93 -16.83 7.33
N LEU A 150 26.55 -16.82 6.05
CA LEU A 150 27.36 -17.36 4.97
C LEU A 150 28.70 -16.62 4.87
N ILE A 151 28.68 -15.27 4.86
CA ILE A 151 29.88 -14.43 4.73
C ILE A 151 30.83 -14.56 5.93
N VAL A 152 30.30 -14.68 7.15
CA VAL A 152 31.07 -14.66 8.41
C VAL A 152 31.60 -16.05 8.78
N THR A 153 30.88 -17.12 8.44
CA THR A 153 31.08 -18.45 9.06
C THR A 153 31.45 -19.54 8.05
N GLY A 154 31.31 -19.25 6.75
CA GLY A 154 31.48 -20.24 5.68
C GLY A 154 30.49 -21.42 5.73
N LYS A 155 29.51 -21.41 6.66
CA LYS A 155 28.54 -22.47 6.89
C LYS A 155 27.12 -21.93 6.93
N LEU A 156 26.20 -22.68 6.33
CA LEU A 156 24.80 -22.31 6.27
C LEU A 156 24.04 -22.78 7.52
N THR A 157 23.28 -21.89 8.17
CA THR A 157 22.26 -22.27 9.14
C THR A 157 20.89 -22.10 8.52
N SER A 158 20.19 -23.21 8.28
CA SER A 158 18.87 -23.30 7.61
C SER A 158 17.72 -22.58 8.33
N THR A 159 17.95 -22.17 9.58
CA THR A 159 17.06 -21.29 10.35
C THR A 159 17.91 -20.22 11.03
N VAL A 160 17.53 -18.96 10.85
CA VAL A 160 18.15 -17.86 11.57
C VAL A 160 17.70 -17.94 13.03
N ASN A 161 18.60 -18.30 13.93
CA ASN A 161 18.32 -18.28 15.35
C ASN A 161 18.43 -16.85 15.88
N ASP A 162 17.38 -16.05 15.64
CA ASP A 162 17.30 -14.64 16.04
C ASP A 162 17.62 -14.44 17.52
N ARG A 163 17.15 -15.35 18.38
CA ARG A 163 17.44 -15.34 19.82
C ARG A 163 18.92 -15.62 20.12
N GLY A 164 19.54 -16.50 19.34
CA GLY A 164 20.97 -16.82 19.43
C GLY A 164 21.86 -15.65 18.99
N LEU A 165 21.51 -14.98 17.88
CA LEU A 165 22.24 -13.84 17.33
C LEU A 165 22.12 -12.60 18.22
N ALA A 166 20.94 -12.35 18.77
CA ALA A 166 20.75 -11.29 19.77
C ALA A 166 21.54 -11.55 21.06
N ALA A 167 21.51 -12.80 21.57
CA ALA A 167 22.31 -13.20 22.72
C ALA A 167 23.82 -13.16 22.45
N ALA A 168 24.24 -13.44 21.21
CA ALA A 168 25.62 -13.30 20.75
C ALA A 168 26.04 -11.83 20.76
N LEU A 169 25.27 -10.93 20.15
CA LEU A 169 25.55 -9.49 20.17
C LEU A 169 25.60 -8.93 21.59
N THR A 170 24.67 -9.35 22.46
CA THR A 170 24.65 -8.98 23.89
C THR A 170 25.91 -9.45 24.62
N ARG A 171 26.36 -10.69 24.37
CA ARG A 171 27.63 -11.22 24.94
C ARG A 171 28.85 -10.49 24.42
N LEU A 172 28.91 -10.18 23.13
CA LEU A 172 30.00 -9.42 22.52
C LEU A 172 30.14 -8.05 23.20
N LEU A 173 29.02 -7.37 23.41
CA LEU A 173 28.97 -6.06 24.06
C LEU A 173 29.34 -6.12 25.54
N ALA A 174 28.85 -7.12 26.27
CA ALA A 174 29.23 -7.34 27.66
C ALA A 174 30.73 -7.68 27.81
N ARG A 175 31.32 -8.34 26.79
CA ARG A 175 32.74 -8.75 26.79
C ARG A 175 33.69 -7.64 26.34
N CYS A 176 33.30 -6.86 25.34
CA CYS A 176 34.23 -5.98 24.61
C CYS A 176 33.87 -4.48 24.68
N GLY A 177 32.69 -4.11 25.16
CA GLY A 177 32.22 -2.73 25.29
C GLY A 177 31.85 -2.05 23.96
N GLU A 178 31.15 -0.91 24.08
CA GLU A 178 30.69 -0.07 22.96
C GLU A 178 31.82 0.36 21.97
N PRO A 179 33.06 0.69 22.41
CA PRO A 179 34.13 1.11 21.50
C PRO A 179 34.60 0.02 20.52
N VAL A 180 34.42 -1.27 20.83
CA VAL A 180 34.79 -2.38 19.94
C VAL A 180 33.73 -2.61 18.87
N VAL A 181 32.44 -2.48 19.21
CA VAL A 181 31.35 -2.52 18.22
C VAL A 181 31.52 -1.37 17.21
N ARG A 182 31.88 -0.17 17.68
CA ARG A 182 32.16 0.97 16.81
C ARG A 182 33.29 0.69 15.80
N ARG A 183 34.43 0.15 16.25
CA ARG A 183 35.54 -0.25 15.35
C ARG A 183 35.16 -1.38 14.40
N GLY A 184 34.35 -2.34 14.85
CA GLY A 184 33.81 -3.41 14.01
C GLY A 184 32.89 -2.89 12.90
N VAL A 185 32.07 -1.87 13.20
CA VAL A 185 31.23 -1.16 12.23
C VAL A 185 32.10 -0.40 11.22
N ASP A 186 33.13 0.33 11.68
CA ASP A 186 34.05 1.06 10.77
C ASP A 186 34.80 0.11 9.81
N MET A 187 35.16 -1.09 10.26
CA MET A 187 35.78 -2.12 9.41
C MET A 187 34.77 -2.71 8.41
N ALA A 188 33.55 -3.01 8.88
CA ALA A 188 32.45 -3.47 8.04
C ALA A 188 32.13 -2.47 6.91
N MET A 189 32.16 -1.17 7.20
CA MET A 189 32.02 -0.09 6.22
C MET A 189 33.05 -0.20 5.11
N ARG A 190 34.32 -0.38 5.48
CA ARG A 190 35.42 -0.46 4.52
C ARG A 190 35.32 -1.70 3.62
N MET A 191 34.88 -2.82 4.19
CA MET A 191 34.63 -4.04 3.42
C MET A 191 33.44 -3.90 2.46
N MET A 192 32.36 -3.26 2.89
CA MET A 192 31.20 -3.01 2.03
C MET A 192 31.55 -2.12 0.83
N GLY A 193 32.42 -1.12 1.02
CA GLY A 193 32.92 -0.23 -0.03
C GLY A 193 33.90 -0.86 -1.04
N GLU A 194 34.40 -2.07 -0.78
CA GLU A 194 35.31 -2.79 -1.70
C GLU A 194 34.66 -4.03 -2.32
N GLN A 195 33.67 -4.65 -1.65
CA GLN A 195 33.07 -5.90 -2.09
C GLN A 195 31.77 -5.71 -2.90
N PHE A 196 30.96 -4.68 -2.59
CA PHE A 196 29.66 -4.46 -3.25
C PHE A 196 29.67 -3.34 -4.30
N VAL A 197 30.69 -2.48 -4.27
CA VAL A 197 30.99 -1.52 -5.34
C VAL A 197 32.40 -1.75 -5.82
N THR A 198 32.60 -1.65 -7.13
CA THR A 198 33.95 -1.73 -7.71
C THR A 198 34.78 -0.52 -7.30
N GLY A 199 34.15 0.64 -7.07
CA GLY A 199 34.78 1.83 -6.48
C GLY A 199 33.75 2.90 -6.13
N GLU A 200 34.14 3.87 -5.30
CA GLU A 200 33.23 4.98 -4.94
C GLU A 200 33.02 5.94 -6.12
N THR A 201 34.00 5.99 -7.02
CA THR A 201 33.99 6.82 -8.23
C THR A 201 34.32 5.99 -9.47
N ILE A 202 33.88 6.46 -10.64
CA ILE A 202 34.17 5.77 -11.91
C ILE A 202 35.68 5.65 -12.18
N ALA A 203 36.47 6.65 -11.80
CA ALA A 203 37.91 6.62 -11.95
C ALA A 203 38.58 5.51 -11.12
N GLU A 204 38.09 5.30 -9.89
CA GLU A 204 38.55 4.21 -9.04
C GLU A 204 38.12 2.85 -9.59
N ALA A 205 36.87 2.72 -10.02
CA ALA A 205 36.34 1.48 -10.58
C ALA A 205 37.14 1.04 -11.83
N LEU A 206 37.43 1.98 -12.74
CA LEU A 206 38.25 1.75 -13.93
C LEU A 206 39.67 1.28 -13.60
N ARG A 207 40.28 1.82 -12.54
CA ARG A 207 41.62 1.40 -12.09
C ARG A 207 41.59 -0.04 -11.55
N ARG A 208 40.57 -0.39 -10.77
CA ARG A 208 40.39 -1.72 -10.17
C ARG A 208 39.96 -2.79 -11.19
N ALA A 209 39.37 -2.40 -12.32
CA ALA A 209 38.98 -3.30 -13.40
C ALA A 209 40.16 -3.92 -14.18
N ARG A 210 41.28 -3.22 -14.29
CA ARG A 210 42.42 -3.60 -15.17
C ARG A 210 42.93 -5.04 -15.00
N PRO A 211 43.13 -5.58 -13.79
CA PRO A 211 43.66 -6.93 -13.62
C PRO A 211 42.76 -8.03 -14.21
N LEU A 212 41.43 -7.90 -14.09
CA LEU A 212 40.49 -8.86 -14.67
C LEU A 212 40.32 -8.64 -16.18
N GLU A 213 40.39 -7.39 -16.67
CA GLU A 213 40.40 -7.13 -18.12
C GLU A 213 41.57 -7.82 -18.82
N GLN A 214 42.77 -7.80 -18.22
CA GLN A 214 43.96 -8.50 -18.73
C GLN A 214 43.78 -10.03 -18.79
N ARG A 215 42.87 -10.58 -17.98
CA ARG A 215 42.53 -12.02 -17.96
C ARG A 215 41.40 -12.38 -18.95
N GLY A 216 40.84 -11.40 -19.66
CA GLY A 216 39.77 -11.62 -20.65
C GLY A 216 38.38 -11.18 -20.19
N PHE A 217 38.21 -10.69 -18.95
CA PHE A 217 36.94 -10.10 -18.53
C PHE A 217 36.68 -8.75 -19.22
N ARG A 218 35.42 -8.32 -19.18
CA ARG A 218 34.95 -7.02 -19.65
C ARG A 218 34.14 -6.35 -18.54
N TYR A 219 33.80 -5.08 -18.69
CA TYR A 219 33.00 -4.36 -17.69
C TYR A 219 31.79 -3.65 -18.30
N SER A 220 30.71 -3.59 -17.51
CA SER A 220 29.57 -2.69 -17.70
C SER A 220 29.36 -1.95 -16.38
N TYR A 221 29.59 -0.65 -16.34
CA TYR A 221 29.49 0.11 -15.09
C TYR A 221 28.04 0.49 -14.78
N ASP A 222 27.60 0.26 -13.55
CA ASP A 222 26.30 0.67 -13.01
C ASP A 222 26.49 1.80 -12.01
N MET A 223 26.01 2.98 -12.35
CA MET A 223 26.21 4.18 -11.52
C MET A 223 25.24 4.27 -10.33
N LEU A 224 24.50 3.19 -10.04
CA LEU A 224 23.55 3.05 -8.92
C LEU A 224 22.39 4.07 -8.87
N GLY A 225 22.30 4.99 -9.84
CA GLY A 225 21.19 5.92 -9.97
C GLY A 225 19.92 5.20 -10.38
N GLU A 226 18.84 5.42 -9.63
CA GLU A 226 17.49 4.95 -9.92
C GLU A 226 16.43 5.85 -9.29
N ALA A 227 15.17 5.69 -9.74
CA ALA A 227 13.99 6.28 -9.12
C ALA A 227 14.14 7.76 -8.75
N ALA A 228 14.46 8.60 -9.76
CA ALA A 228 14.48 10.04 -9.57
C ALA A 228 13.14 10.49 -8.96
N THR A 229 13.19 11.26 -7.88
CA THR A 229 11.98 11.77 -7.22
C THR A 229 11.65 13.19 -7.69
N THR A 230 12.68 13.93 -8.11
CA THR A 230 12.61 15.32 -8.55
C THR A 230 13.26 15.53 -9.93
N GLY A 231 12.94 16.64 -10.60
CA GLY A 231 13.66 17.06 -11.81
C GLY A 231 15.16 17.29 -11.55
N GLU A 232 15.51 17.76 -10.36
CA GLU A 232 16.89 17.94 -9.92
C GLU A 232 17.65 16.61 -9.77
N ASP A 233 17.01 15.57 -9.22
CA ASP A 233 17.60 14.22 -9.16
C ASP A 233 17.87 13.69 -10.57
N ALA A 234 16.88 13.83 -11.47
CA ALA A 234 17.03 13.36 -12.85
C ALA A 234 18.16 14.07 -13.59
N LYS A 235 18.35 15.38 -13.33
CA LYS A 235 19.47 16.15 -13.86
C LYS A 235 20.80 15.71 -13.26
N ARG A 236 20.86 15.44 -11.95
CA ARG A 236 22.07 14.93 -11.29
C ARG A 236 22.49 13.60 -11.91
N TYR A 237 21.58 12.63 -11.98
CA TYR A 237 21.87 11.32 -12.56
C TYR A 237 22.27 11.40 -14.04
N PHE A 238 21.64 12.28 -14.82
CA PHE A 238 22.06 12.52 -16.20
C PHE A 238 23.53 12.96 -16.28
N ASN A 239 23.94 13.93 -15.46
CA ASN A 239 25.33 14.42 -15.43
C ASN A 239 26.29 13.32 -14.94
N ASP A 240 25.88 12.50 -13.97
CA ASP A 240 26.70 11.39 -13.47
C ASP A 240 26.93 10.34 -14.57
N TYR A 241 25.91 10.01 -15.35
CA TYR A 241 26.04 9.13 -16.51
C TYR A 241 26.92 9.76 -17.61
N GLU A 242 26.74 11.03 -17.92
CA GLU A 242 27.56 11.75 -18.91
C GLU A 242 29.05 11.72 -18.53
N ALA A 243 29.36 12.05 -17.27
CA ALA A 243 30.72 12.01 -16.74
C ALA A 243 31.31 10.59 -16.76
N ALA A 244 30.51 9.58 -16.41
CA ALA A 244 30.92 8.18 -16.46
C ALA A 244 31.22 7.72 -17.90
N ILE A 245 30.35 8.02 -18.87
CA ILE A 245 30.55 7.68 -20.29
C ILE A 245 31.87 8.26 -20.81
N HIS A 246 32.16 9.53 -20.50
CA HIS A 246 33.44 10.15 -20.86
C HIS A 246 34.66 9.42 -20.25
N ALA A 247 34.58 9.01 -18.98
CA ALA A 247 35.67 8.30 -18.31
C ALA A 247 35.87 6.89 -18.88
N ILE A 248 34.77 6.15 -19.07
CA ILE A 248 34.74 4.80 -19.63
C ILE A 248 35.26 4.80 -21.06
N GLY A 249 34.76 5.73 -21.90
CA GLY A 249 35.15 5.87 -23.29
C GLY A 249 36.65 6.14 -23.47
N ARG A 250 37.23 7.02 -22.65
CA ARG A 250 38.68 7.26 -22.65
C ARG A 250 39.49 6.03 -22.24
N ALA A 251 39.02 5.28 -21.24
CA ALA A 251 39.68 4.04 -20.79
C ALA A 251 39.45 2.85 -21.74
N GLY A 252 38.42 2.92 -22.59
CA GLY A 252 38.13 1.93 -23.61
C GLY A 252 39.17 1.91 -24.74
N GLU A 253 39.85 3.03 -25.00
CA GLU A 253 40.94 3.17 -25.98
C GLU A 253 40.58 2.61 -27.38
N GLY A 254 39.31 2.71 -27.79
CA GLY A 254 38.85 2.23 -29.10
C GLY A 254 38.71 0.71 -29.24
N ARG A 255 38.67 -0.04 -28.13
CA ARG A 255 38.41 -1.50 -28.10
C ARG A 255 36.98 -1.88 -28.56
N GLY A 256 36.13 -0.90 -28.83
CA GLY A 256 34.78 -1.08 -29.34
C GLY A 256 33.79 -1.67 -28.32
N VAL A 257 32.57 -1.93 -28.77
CA VAL A 257 31.44 -2.31 -27.92
C VAL A 257 31.53 -3.70 -27.30
N TYR A 258 32.34 -4.60 -27.89
CA TYR A 258 32.50 -5.98 -27.44
C TYR A 258 33.71 -6.16 -26.52
N GLU A 259 34.90 -5.69 -26.92
CA GLU A 259 36.12 -5.84 -26.13
C GLU A 259 36.36 -4.70 -25.14
N GLY A 260 35.76 -3.53 -25.39
CA GLY A 260 35.80 -2.40 -24.50
C GLY A 260 34.79 -2.50 -23.35
N PRO A 261 34.91 -1.63 -22.34
CA PRO A 261 33.90 -1.47 -21.31
C PRO A 261 32.64 -0.76 -21.84
N GLY A 262 31.53 -0.90 -21.13
CA GLY A 262 30.29 -0.18 -21.38
C GLY A 262 29.68 0.41 -20.11
N ILE A 263 28.49 0.97 -20.23
CA ILE A 263 27.71 1.52 -19.12
C ILE A 263 26.28 0.94 -19.13
N SER A 264 25.68 0.83 -17.94
CA SER A 264 24.27 0.53 -17.75
C SER A 264 23.56 1.76 -17.18
N ILE A 265 22.40 2.09 -17.75
CA ILE A 265 21.54 3.18 -17.29
C ILE A 265 20.16 2.66 -16.90
N LYS A 266 19.50 3.31 -15.95
CA LYS A 266 18.09 3.06 -15.59
C LYS A 266 17.24 4.25 -16.05
N LEU A 267 16.12 3.99 -16.70
CA LEU A 267 15.28 5.05 -17.25
C LEU A 267 14.59 5.85 -16.14
N SER A 268 14.24 5.19 -15.02
CA SER A 268 13.71 5.86 -13.84
C SER A 268 14.67 6.88 -13.20
N ALA A 269 15.98 6.74 -13.41
CA ALA A 269 16.97 7.73 -12.96
C ALA A 269 16.92 9.02 -13.80
N LEU A 270 16.43 8.96 -15.04
CA LEU A 270 16.50 10.05 -16.00
C LEU A 270 15.22 10.87 -16.10
N HIS A 271 14.15 10.49 -15.38
CA HIS A 271 12.92 11.26 -15.31
C HIS A 271 12.10 10.92 -14.06
N PRO A 272 11.60 11.94 -13.32
CA PRO A 272 10.93 11.70 -12.05
C PRO A 272 9.56 11.02 -12.19
N ARG A 273 8.95 11.10 -13.37
CA ARG A 273 7.63 10.51 -13.67
C ARG A 273 7.66 9.42 -14.75
N TYR A 274 8.70 8.57 -14.76
CA TYR A 274 8.82 7.46 -15.71
C TYR A 274 7.70 6.41 -15.51
N SER A 275 6.58 6.60 -16.21
CA SER A 275 5.40 5.74 -16.19
C SER A 275 4.54 5.91 -17.45
N ARG A 276 3.69 4.91 -17.75
CA ARG A 276 2.77 4.94 -18.91
C ARG A 276 1.77 6.10 -18.86
N ALA A 277 1.36 6.52 -17.66
CA ALA A 277 0.45 7.66 -17.48
C ALA A 277 1.06 8.97 -18.01
N GLN A 278 2.38 9.12 -17.92
CA GLN A 278 3.11 10.31 -18.37
C GLN A 278 3.82 10.09 -19.72
N ALA A 279 3.35 9.14 -20.54
CA ALA A 279 3.97 8.73 -21.80
C ALA A 279 4.44 9.89 -22.69
N ARG A 280 3.63 10.93 -22.85
CA ARG A 280 4.00 12.13 -23.64
C ARG A 280 5.24 12.82 -23.07
N ARG A 281 5.27 13.10 -21.76
CA ARG A 281 6.45 13.66 -21.07
C ARG A 281 7.67 12.77 -21.24
N ILE A 282 7.50 11.44 -21.23
CA ILE A 282 8.63 10.52 -21.42
C ILE A 282 9.24 10.65 -22.82
N MET A 283 8.40 10.73 -23.86
CA MET A 283 8.88 10.92 -25.22
C MET A 283 9.45 12.32 -25.45
N ASP A 284 8.89 13.36 -24.80
CA ASP A 284 9.30 14.75 -24.99
C ASP A 284 10.53 15.14 -24.14
N GLU A 285 10.71 14.56 -22.94
CA GLU A 285 11.71 14.98 -21.94
C GLU A 285 12.79 13.93 -21.68
N LEU A 286 12.41 12.65 -21.54
CA LEU A 286 13.36 11.58 -21.20
C LEU A 286 14.08 11.04 -22.43
N LEU A 287 13.37 10.78 -23.53
CA LEU A 287 13.99 10.27 -24.77
C LEU A 287 15.16 11.15 -25.26
N PRO A 288 15.07 12.50 -25.29
CA PRO A 288 16.21 13.34 -25.66
C PRO A 288 17.43 13.18 -24.75
N ARG A 289 17.23 12.95 -23.45
CA ARG A 289 18.33 12.68 -22.49
C ARG A 289 19.01 11.37 -22.82
N VAL A 290 18.24 10.31 -23.06
CA VAL A 290 18.80 9.00 -23.43
C VAL A 290 19.53 9.09 -24.77
N LYS A 291 18.97 9.80 -25.76
CA LYS A 291 19.63 10.07 -27.04
C LYS A 291 20.97 10.78 -26.86
N ALA A 292 21.04 11.78 -26.00
CA ALA A 292 22.29 12.51 -25.75
C ALA A 292 23.38 11.59 -25.16
N LEU A 293 23.03 10.73 -24.20
CA LEU A 293 23.96 9.73 -23.63
C LEU A 293 24.37 8.70 -24.69
N ALA A 294 23.43 8.25 -25.54
CA ALA A 294 23.70 7.31 -26.63
C ALA A 294 24.63 7.90 -27.70
N LEU A 295 24.45 9.17 -28.07
CA LEU A 295 25.35 9.87 -28.99
C LEU A 295 26.78 9.96 -28.43
N LEU A 296 26.89 10.20 -27.13
CA LEU A 296 28.19 10.24 -26.46
C LEU A 296 28.85 8.85 -26.41
N ALA A 297 28.09 7.81 -26.09
CA ALA A 297 28.56 6.42 -26.11
C ALA A 297 29.00 5.99 -27.51
N LYS A 298 28.24 6.38 -28.55
CA LYS A 298 28.63 6.23 -29.96
C LYS A 298 29.95 6.92 -30.28
N GLY A 299 30.16 8.15 -29.81
CA GLY A 299 31.39 8.90 -30.05
C GLY A 299 32.66 8.20 -29.52
N TYR A 300 32.52 7.35 -28.50
CA TYR A 300 33.60 6.52 -27.94
C TYR A 300 33.55 5.05 -28.39
N ASP A 301 32.54 4.66 -29.18
CA ASP A 301 32.23 3.28 -29.55
C ASP A 301 32.16 2.30 -28.35
N ILE A 302 31.49 2.73 -27.27
CA ILE A 302 31.23 1.87 -26.10
C ILE A 302 29.77 1.41 -26.06
N GLY A 303 29.51 0.32 -25.34
CA GLY A 303 28.14 -0.14 -25.09
C GLY A 303 27.39 0.75 -24.10
N LEU A 304 26.12 1.07 -24.39
CA LEU A 304 25.18 1.70 -23.46
C LEU A 304 23.95 0.80 -23.36
N ASN A 305 23.77 0.20 -22.19
CA ASN A 305 22.70 -0.75 -21.92
C ASN A 305 21.57 -0.11 -21.10
N ILE A 306 20.34 -0.22 -21.58
CA ILE A 306 19.13 0.19 -20.85
C ILE A 306 18.70 -0.98 -19.95
N ASP A 307 18.81 -0.80 -18.64
CA ASP A 307 18.39 -1.79 -17.64
C ASP A 307 16.86 -1.92 -17.57
N ALA A 308 16.38 -3.14 -17.34
CA ALA A 308 14.96 -3.43 -17.17
C ALA A 308 14.55 -3.32 -15.70
N GLU A 309 13.42 -2.67 -15.46
CA GLU A 309 12.89 -2.33 -14.13
C GLU A 309 11.60 -3.12 -13.85
N GLU A 310 10.55 -2.48 -13.33
CA GLU A 310 9.24 -3.09 -13.08
C GLU A 310 8.48 -3.44 -14.37
N ALA A 311 7.54 -4.38 -14.27
CA ALA A 311 6.79 -4.92 -15.38
C ALA A 311 5.93 -3.87 -16.12
N ASP A 312 5.39 -2.88 -15.42
CA ASP A 312 4.57 -1.81 -15.99
C ASP A 312 5.35 -0.79 -16.84
N ARG A 313 6.68 -0.83 -16.78
CA ARG A 313 7.60 0.00 -17.56
C ARG A 313 8.15 -0.68 -18.81
N LEU A 314 7.97 -2.00 -18.94
CA LEU A 314 8.56 -2.79 -20.04
C LEU A 314 8.12 -2.27 -21.41
N GLU A 315 6.82 -2.19 -21.68
CA GLU A 315 6.32 -1.79 -23.01
C GLU A 315 6.61 -0.32 -23.32
N LEU A 316 6.59 0.56 -22.32
CA LEU A 316 6.99 1.95 -22.47
C LEU A 316 8.46 2.07 -22.89
N SER A 317 9.36 1.32 -22.26
CA SER A 317 10.79 1.32 -22.61
C SER A 317 11.07 0.89 -24.06
N LEU A 318 10.21 0.02 -24.64
CA LEU A 318 10.31 -0.39 -26.03
C LEU A 318 10.02 0.76 -27.00
N ASP A 319 9.13 1.69 -26.64
CA ASP A 319 8.87 2.88 -27.47
C ASP A 319 10.08 3.80 -27.56
N LEU A 320 10.86 3.94 -26.48
CA LEU A 320 12.11 4.69 -26.49
C LEU A 320 13.17 3.96 -27.32
N LEU A 321 13.28 2.65 -27.14
CA LEU A 321 14.24 1.84 -27.88
C LEU A 321 13.97 1.90 -29.39
N GLU A 322 12.70 1.88 -29.80
CA GLU A 322 12.33 2.01 -31.22
C GLU A 322 12.75 3.35 -31.81
N GLU A 323 12.47 4.47 -31.12
CA GLU A 323 12.94 5.79 -31.56
C GLU A 323 14.46 5.85 -31.68
N LEU A 324 15.17 5.40 -30.63
CA LEU A 324 16.63 5.36 -30.64
C LEU A 324 17.17 4.50 -31.78
N SER A 325 16.54 3.36 -32.07
CA SER A 325 16.95 2.42 -33.12
C SER A 325 16.76 2.97 -34.54
N PHE A 326 15.81 3.88 -34.78
CA PHE A 326 15.63 4.53 -36.09
C PHE A 326 16.33 5.88 -36.23
N ASP A 327 16.83 6.44 -35.13
CA ASP A 327 17.51 7.74 -35.11
C ASP A 327 18.79 7.73 -35.96
N GLN A 328 18.83 8.53 -37.02
CA GLN A 328 19.96 8.57 -37.96
C GLN A 328 21.27 9.04 -37.32
N ASP A 329 21.21 9.86 -36.27
CA ASP A 329 22.40 10.32 -35.57
C ASP A 329 23.14 9.17 -34.87
N LEU A 330 22.46 8.03 -34.65
CA LEU A 330 23.01 6.80 -34.08
C LEU A 330 23.39 5.74 -35.12
N ALA A 331 23.26 6.03 -36.43
CA ALA A 331 23.62 5.08 -37.49
C ALA A 331 25.10 4.64 -37.41
N GLY A 332 25.37 3.37 -37.73
CA GLY A 332 26.72 2.80 -37.72
C GLY A 332 27.26 2.38 -36.34
N TRP A 333 26.49 2.55 -35.26
CA TRP A 333 26.87 2.15 -33.91
C TRP A 333 26.00 0.98 -33.42
N ASN A 334 26.66 -0.09 -32.96
CA ASN A 334 26.00 -1.33 -32.48
C ASN A 334 26.11 -1.48 -30.95
N GLY A 335 26.39 -0.38 -30.23
CA GLY A 335 26.50 -0.40 -28.77
C GLY A 335 25.20 -0.17 -28.02
N LEU A 336 24.06 -0.04 -28.74
CA LEU A 336 22.75 0.13 -28.11
C LEU A 336 22.31 -1.19 -27.49
N GLY A 337 22.22 -1.22 -26.17
CA GLY A 337 21.88 -2.40 -25.38
C GLY A 337 20.55 -2.29 -24.65
N PHE A 338 19.91 -3.43 -24.44
CA PHE A 338 18.61 -3.53 -23.76
C PHE A 338 18.48 -4.83 -22.96
N VAL A 339 17.96 -4.74 -21.73
CA VAL A 339 17.74 -5.90 -20.86
C VAL A 339 16.34 -6.48 -21.04
N VAL A 340 16.25 -7.81 -21.06
CA VAL A 340 14.99 -8.56 -21.02
C VAL A 340 14.98 -9.56 -19.86
N GLN A 341 13.84 -9.69 -19.20
CA GLN A 341 13.72 -10.44 -17.95
C GLN A 341 12.95 -11.77 -18.17
N ALA A 342 13.65 -12.90 -18.09
CA ALA A 342 13.11 -14.24 -18.32
C ALA A 342 12.08 -14.70 -17.29
N TYR A 343 12.01 -14.08 -16.12
CA TYR A 343 10.93 -14.34 -15.15
C TYR A 343 9.56 -13.83 -15.65
N GLY A 344 9.54 -12.99 -16.68
CA GLY A 344 8.38 -12.28 -17.17
C GLY A 344 7.77 -13.05 -18.32
N LYS A 345 6.45 -13.21 -18.30
CA LYS A 345 5.70 -14.01 -19.30
C LYS A 345 5.80 -13.46 -20.72
N ARG A 346 6.14 -12.17 -20.85
CA ARG A 346 6.32 -11.45 -22.11
C ARG A 346 7.70 -11.68 -22.76
N CYS A 347 8.69 -12.21 -22.03
CA CYS A 347 10.08 -12.30 -22.47
C CYS A 347 10.28 -12.86 -23.90
N PRO A 348 9.72 -14.03 -24.28
CA PRO A 348 9.94 -14.56 -25.64
C PRO A 348 9.36 -13.66 -26.74
N PHE A 349 8.23 -12.99 -26.49
CA PHE A 349 7.58 -12.08 -27.44
C PHE A 349 8.33 -10.75 -27.56
N VAL A 350 8.90 -10.27 -26.45
CA VAL A 350 9.79 -9.10 -26.47
C VAL A 350 11.02 -9.39 -27.30
N LEU A 351 11.61 -10.58 -27.16
CA LEU A 351 12.73 -11.00 -28.00
C LEU A 351 12.38 -11.04 -29.49
N ASP A 352 11.21 -11.54 -29.85
CA ASP A 352 10.75 -11.51 -31.25
C ASP A 352 10.69 -10.08 -31.80
N TYR A 353 10.17 -9.14 -31.01
CA TYR A 353 10.16 -7.72 -31.35
C TYR A 353 11.55 -7.10 -31.44
N LEU A 354 12.47 -7.41 -30.52
CA LEU A 354 13.83 -6.88 -30.53
C LEU A 354 14.64 -7.40 -31.73
N ILE A 355 14.50 -8.68 -32.07
CA ILE A 355 15.16 -9.28 -33.24
C ILE A 355 14.64 -8.64 -34.54
N ASP A 356 13.33 -8.43 -34.65
CA ASP A 356 12.73 -7.73 -35.78
C ASP A 356 13.17 -6.25 -35.85
N LEU A 357 13.15 -5.53 -34.72
CA LEU A 357 13.60 -4.16 -34.62
C LEU A 357 15.06 -4.00 -35.04
N ALA A 358 15.94 -4.89 -34.57
CA ALA A 358 17.35 -4.94 -34.95
C ALA A 358 17.53 -5.09 -36.47
N ARG A 359 16.81 -6.03 -37.09
CA ARG A 359 16.86 -6.27 -38.54
C ARG A 359 16.35 -5.06 -39.33
N ARG A 360 15.20 -4.49 -38.96
CA ARG A 360 14.60 -3.34 -39.66
C ARG A 360 15.39 -2.05 -39.49
N SER A 361 16.00 -1.84 -38.32
CA SER A 361 16.87 -0.68 -38.07
C SER A 361 18.28 -0.84 -38.60
N SER A 362 18.65 -2.05 -39.09
CA SER A 362 20.01 -2.41 -39.47
C SER A 362 21.03 -2.15 -38.35
N ARG A 363 20.65 -2.50 -37.12
CA ARG A 363 21.51 -2.39 -35.93
C ARG A 363 21.59 -3.71 -35.22
N ARG A 364 22.81 -4.09 -34.86
CA ARG A 364 23.04 -5.28 -34.05
C ARG A 364 22.86 -4.93 -32.58
N LEU A 365 21.65 -5.10 -32.05
CA LEU A 365 21.33 -4.73 -30.67
C LEU A 365 22.04 -5.63 -29.67
N MET A 366 22.58 -5.07 -28.59
CA MET A 366 23.13 -5.86 -27.48
C MET A 366 21.99 -6.27 -26.54
N VAL A 367 21.63 -7.55 -26.49
CA VAL A 367 20.46 -8.00 -25.73
C VAL A 367 20.90 -8.77 -24.50
N ARG A 368 20.71 -8.17 -23.32
CA ARG A 368 21.04 -8.80 -22.04
C ARG A 368 19.86 -9.59 -21.50
N LEU A 369 20.00 -10.90 -21.43
CA LEU A 369 19.02 -11.79 -20.83
C LEU A 369 19.35 -11.99 -19.35
N VAL A 370 18.46 -11.52 -18.47
CA VAL A 370 18.50 -11.73 -17.01
C VAL A 370 17.31 -12.59 -16.58
N LYS A 371 17.32 -13.10 -15.35
CA LYS A 371 16.10 -13.68 -14.76
C LYS A 371 15.11 -12.58 -14.40
N GLY A 372 15.46 -11.72 -13.45
CA GLY A 372 14.65 -10.59 -12.99
C GLY A 372 14.93 -10.28 -11.52
N ALA A 373 14.71 -9.03 -11.10
CA ALA A 373 15.13 -8.52 -9.78
C ALA A 373 13.98 -7.95 -8.93
N TYR A 374 12.74 -7.96 -9.43
CA TYR A 374 11.58 -7.30 -8.80
C TYR A 374 10.46 -8.29 -8.42
N TRP A 375 10.77 -9.59 -8.35
CA TRP A 375 9.75 -10.64 -8.33
C TRP A 375 8.71 -10.49 -7.22
N ASP A 376 9.15 -10.26 -5.98
CA ASP A 376 8.26 -10.09 -4.83
C ASP A 376 7.38 -8.83 -4.91
N ALA A 377 7.94 -7.72 -5.41
CA ALA A 377 7.23 -6.49 -5.68
C ALA A 377 6.14 -6.70 -6.74
N GLU A 378 6.42 -7.47 -7.80
CA GLU A 378 5.45 -7.81 -8.85
C GLU A 378 4.28 -8.67 -8.32
N ILE A 379 4.57 -9.63 -7.43
CA ILE A 379 3.51 -10.41 -6.76
C ILE A 379 2.64 -9.50 -5.90
N LYS A 380 3.25 -8.67 -5.05
CA LYS A 380 2.52 -7.73 -4.19
C LYS A 380 1.67 -6.77 -5.02
N ARG A 381 2.24 -6.14 -6.05
CA ARG A 381 1.56 -5.14 -6.87
C ARG A 381 0.35 -5.72 -7.58
N ALA A 382 0.48 -6.91 -8.19
CA ALA A 382 -0.64 -7.57 -8.85
C ALA A 382 -1.79 -7.91 -7.88
N GLN A 383 -1.47 -8.31 -6.64
CA GLN A 383 -2.48 -8.58 -5.60
C GLN A 383 -3.18 -7.31 -5.12
N VAL A 384 -2.41 -6.25 -4.82
CA VAL A 384 -2.95 -4.95 -4.39
C VAL A 384 -3.87 -4.36 -5.45
N ASP A 385 -3.44 -4.38 -6.72
CA ASP A 385 -4.18 -3.82 -7.84
C ASP A 385 -5.36 -4.73 -8.28
N GLY A 386 -5.49 -5.94 -7.73
CA GLY A 386 -6.59 -6.85 -8.03
C GLY A 386 -6.59 -7.33 -9.49
N LEU A 387 -5.42 -7.60 -10.06
CA LEU A 387 -5.28 -7.87 -11.49
C LEU A 387 -5.56 -9.35 -11.83
N GLU A 388 -5.81 -9.66 -13.10
CA GLU A 388 -6.19 -11.00 -13.57
C GLU A 388 -5.15 -12.11 -13.28
N GLY A 389 -3.90 -11.73 -13.03
CA GLY A 389 -2.81 -12.64 -12.70
C GLY A 389 -1.48 -11.90 -12.59
N PHE A 390 -0.40 -12.67 -12.45
CA PHE A 390 0.95 -12.12 -12.32
C PHE A 390 1.62 -11.88 -13.68
N PRO A 391 2.42 -10.82 -13.82
CA PRO A 391 3.21 -10.58 -15.03
C PRO A 391 4.48 -11.44 -15.09
N VAL A 392 4.79 -12.11 -13.99
CA VAL A 392 5.94 -12.98 -13.77
C VAL A 392 5.50 -14.41 -13.46
N PHE A 393 6.41 -15.37 -13.62
CA PHE A 393 6.23 -16.74 -13.16
C PHE A 393 6.20 -16.80 -11.63
N THR A 394 5.44 -17.75 -11.07
CA THR A 394 5.31 -17.91 -9.61
C THR A 394 6.22 -19.00 -9.05
N ARG A 395 6.78 -19.85 -9.92
CA ARG A 395 7.86 -20.80 -9.58
C ARG A 395 9.18 -20.35 -10.20
N LYS A 396 10.26 -20.45 -9.44
CA LYS A 396 11.64 -20.18 -9.88
C LYS A 396 12.02 -21.10 -11.03
N ILE A 397 11.67 -22.40 -10.96
CA ILE A 397 12.02 -23.36 -12.01
C ILE A 397 11.39 -23.01 -13.38
N HIS A 398 10.22 -22.38 -13.38
CA HIS A 398 9.61 -21.88 -14.62
C HIS A 398 10.39 -20.72 -15.24
N THR A 399 10.96 -19.85 -14.40
CA THR A 399 11.88 -18.81 -14.85
C THR A 399 13.15 -19.42 -15.46
N ASP A 400 13.68 -20.51 -14.89
CA ASP A 400 14.84 -21.20 -15.46
C ASP A 400 14.54 -21.77 -16.86
N VAL A 401 13.39 -22.45 -17.03
CA VAL A 401 12.93 -22.95 -18.34
C VAL A 401 12.76 -21.80 -19.33
N SER A 402 12.12 -20.71 -18.92
CA SER A 402 11.95 -19.52 -19.76
C SER A 402 13.28 -18.91 -20.20
N TYR A 403 14.26 -18.85 -19.29
CA TYR A 403 15.59 -18.35 -19.58
C TYR A 403 16.28 -19.19 -20.66
N ILE A 404 16.24 -20.52 -20.54
CA ILE A 404 16.84 -21.45 -21.52
C ILE A 404 16.18 -21.31 -22.89
N ALA A 405 14.84 -21.28 -22.95
CA ALA A 405 14.10 -21.09 -24.20
C ALA A 405 14.42 -19.74 -24.88
N CYS A 406 14.46 -18.67 -24.10
CA CYS A 406 14.81 -17.34 -24.58
C CYS A 406 16.27 -17.25 -25.04
N ALA A 407 17.18 -17.96 -24.38
CA ALA A 407 18.58 -18.01 -24.78
C ALA A 407 18.77 -18.71 -26.13
N ARG A 408 18.05 -19.80 -26.39
CA ARG A 408 18.03 -20.45 -27.72
C ARG A 408 17.62 -19.46 -28.81
N LYS A 409 16.50 -18.77 -28.61
CA LYS A 409 15.98 -17.77 -29.56
C LYS A 409 17.00 -16.68 -29.88
N LEU A 410 17.77 -16.22 -28.88
CA LEU A 410 18.83 -15.24 -29.06
C LEU A 410 20.03 -15.81 -29.85
N LEU A 411 20.47 -17.03 -29.55
CA LEU A 411 21.57 -17.69 -30.26
C LEU A 411 21.25 -17.90 -31.75
N GLU A 412 19.99 -18.23 -32.06
CA GLU A 412 19.48 -18.42 -33.43
C GLU A 412 19.38 -17.11 -34.23
N ALA A 413 19.49 -15.95 -33.58
CA ALA A 413 19.39 -14.62 -34.19
C ALA A 413 20.68 -13.79 -34.05
N SER A 414 21.84 -14.45 -33.95
CA SER A 414 23.15 -13.81 -33.80
C SER A 414 23.53 -12.86 -34.95
N ASP A 415 22.86 -12.96 -36.11
CA ASP A 415 22.93 -12.01 -37.22
C ASP A 415 22.40 -10.62 -36.84
N ALA A 416 21.33 -10.58 -36.05
CA ALA A 416 20.59 -9.39 -35.70
C ALA A 416 20.91 -8.87 -34.30
N VAL A 417 21.27 -9.74 -33.37
CA VAL A 417 21.52 -9.34 -31.98
C VAL A 417 22.86 -9.87 -31.49
N PHE A 418 23.41 -9.22 -30.48
CA PHE A 418 24.51 -9.71 -29.66
C PHE A 418 23.96 -10.20 -28.31
N PRO A 419 23.80 -11.51 -28.11
CA PRO A 419 23.28 -12.05 -26.86
C PRO A 419 24.26 -11.89 -25.69
N GLN A 420 23.75 -11.43 -24.55
CA GLN A 420 24.51 -11.29 -23.31
C GLN A 420 23.80 -12.05 -22.18
N PHE A 421 24.33 -13.21 -21.79
CA PHE A 421 23.69 -14.11 -20.82
C PHE A 421 24.14 -13.82 -19.39
N ALA A 422 23.36 -13.02 -18.66
CA ALA A 422 23.63 -12.66 -17.27
C ALA A 422 23.07 -13.71 -16.29
N THR A 423 23.94 -14.49 -15.65
CA THR A 423 23.53 -15.52 -14.68
C THR A 423 24.68 -15.91 -13.75
N HIS A 424 24.37 -16.28 -12.50
CA HIS A 424 25.32 -16.92 -11.58
C HIS A 424 25.08 -18.42 -11.42
N ASN A 425 24.12 -18.97 -12.17
CA ASN A 425 23.74 -20.38 -12.07
C ASN A 425 24.58 -21.23 -13.03
N ALA A 426 25.43 -22.11 -12.47
CA ALA A 426 26.34 -22.95 -13.26
C ALA A 426 25.62 -23.95 -14.17
N GLN A 427 24.46 -24.47 -13.76
CA GLN A 427 23.62 -25.32 -14.61
C GLN A 427 23.14 -24.56 -15.84
N THR A 428 22.60 -23.36 -15.63
CA THR A 428 22.13 -22.49 -16.73
C THR A 428 23.29 -22.14 -17.68
N LEU A 429 24.45 -21.77 -17.12
CA LEU A 429 25.65 -21.46 -17.91
C LEU A 429 26.07 -22.64 -18.77
N ALA A 430 26.21 -23.83 -18.18
CA ALA A 430 26.66 -25.03 -18.88
C ALA A 430 25.67 -25.42 -20.00
N THR A 431 24.37 -25.38 -19.71
CA THR A 431 23.32 -25.60 -20.71
C THR A 431 23.49 -24.66 -21.92
N LEU A 432 23.67 -23.37 -21.69
CA LEU A 432 23.83 -22.38 -22.76
C LEU A 432 25.15 -22.53 -23.52
N TYR A 433 26.25 -22.84 -22.83
CA TYR A 433 27.55 -23.09 -23.45
C TYR A 433 27.47 -24.21 -24.48
N HIS A 434 26.86 -25.35 -24.12
CA HIS A 434 26.71 -26.47 -25.04
C HIS A 434 25.63 -26.22 -26.11
N MET A 435 24.58 -25.47 -25.78
CA MET A 435 23.55 -25.06 -26.74
C MET A 435 24.12 -24.19 -27.87
N ALA A 436 25.10 -23.33 -27.56
CA ALA A 436 25.75 -22.46 -28.54
C ALA A 436 26.74 -23.21 -29.47
N GLY A 437 27.16 -24.43 -29.10
CA GLY A 437 28.08 -25.24 -29.89
C GLY A 437 29.56 -24.83 -29.77
N SER A 438 30.41 -25.48 -30.56
CA SER A 438 31.87 -25.32 -30.53
C SER A 438 32.37 -24.06 -31.25
N ASP A 439 31.64 -23.62 -32.27
CA ASP A 439 32.01 -22.46 -33.08
C ASP A 439 31.77 -21.18 -32.29
N PHE A 440 32.84 -20.41 -32.06
CA PHE A 440 32.77 -19.18 -31.29
C PHE A 440 33.82 -18.17 -31.74
N ARG A 441 33.41 -16.91 -31.84
CA ARG A 441 34.25 -15.73 -32.01
C ARG A 441 33.78 -14.66 -31.04
N VAL A 442 34.72 -13.83 -30.57
CA VAL A 442 34.39 -12.64 -29.79
C VAL A 442 33.45 -11.77 -30.63
N GLY A 443 32.31 -11.39 -30.04
CA GLY A 443 31.23 -10.71 -30.74
C GLY A 443 30.06 -11.60 -31.12
N ASP A 444 30.16 -12.93 -31.02
CA ASP A 444 29.01 -13.82 -31.26
C ASP A 444 27.99 -13.72 -30.12
N TYR A 445 28.44 -13.96 -28.89
CA TYR A 445 27.73 -13.74 -27.62
C TYR A 445 28.72 -13.56 -26.46
N GLU A 446 28.23 -13.14 -25.29
CA GLU A 446 29.01 -13.17 -24.05
C GLU A 446 28.15 -13.64 -22.87
N PHE A 447 28.82 -14.05 -21.79
CA PHE A 447 28.18 -14.16 -20.49
C PHE A 447 28.34 -12.86 -19.71
N GLN A 448 27.53 -12.70 -18.66
CA GLN A 448 27.69 -11.60 -17.71
C GLN A 448 27.50 -12.06 -16.28
N CYS A 449 28.15 -11.36 -15.37
CA CYS A 449 28.04 -11.61 -13.94
C CYS A 449 28.15 -10.31 -13.15
N LEU A 450 27.82 -10.39 -11.87
CA LEU A 450 27.93 -9.26 -10.96
C LEU A 450 29.30 -9.24 -10.27
N HIS A 451 29.85 -8.04 -10.09
CA HIS A 451 31.03 -7.80 -9.28
C HIS A 451 30.87 -8.23 -7.82
N GLY A 452 31.91 -8.84 -7.25
CA GLY A 452 31.95 -9.34 -5.88
C GLY A 452 31.14 -10.60 -5.64
N MET A 453 30.61 -11.22 -6.70
CA MET A 453 29.68 -12.35 -6.61
C MET A 453 29.95 -13.43 -7.67
N GLY A 454 30.01 -13.05 -8.93
CA GLY A 454 30.07 -13.99 -10.05
C GLY A 454 31.48 -14.39 -10.48
N GLU A 455 32.50 -13.63 -10.10
CA GLU A 455 33.89 -13.86 -10.52
C GLU A 455 34.39 -15.28 -10.23
N PRO A 456 34.12 -15.91 -9.06
CA PRO A 456 34.59 -17.27 -8.80
C PRO A 456 34.11 -18.31 -9.82
N LEU A 457 32.88 -18.15 -10.35
CA LEU A 457 32.34 -19.04 -11.38
C LEU A 457 33.01 -18.75 -12.72
N TYR A 458 33.12 -17.49 -13.09
CA TYR A 458 33.58 -17.10 -14.43
C TYR A 458 35.11 -17.17 -14.59
N ASP A 459 35.86 -17.23 -13.49
CA ASP A 459 37.27 -17.62 -13.50
C ASP A 459 37.49 -19.02 -14.10
N GLU A 460 36.47 -19.90 -14.03
CA GLU A 460 36.46 -21.23 -14.67
C GLU A 460 35.92 -21.21 -16.11
N VAL A 461 35.68 -20.03 -16.69
CA VAL A 461 35.00 -19.86 -17.98
C VAL A 461 35.84 -19.02 -18.95
N VAL A 462 36.39 -17.90 -18.49
CA VAL A 462 36.96 -16.86 -19.35
C VAL A 462 38.30 -17.23 -19.98
N ALA A 463 39.16 -17.93 -19.24
CA ALA A 463 40.52 -18.19 -19.70
C ALA A 463 40.58 -19.14 -20.93
N PRO A 464 41.58 -19.02 -21.81
CA PRO A 464 41.70 -19.86 -23.01
C PRO A 464 41.82 -21.37 -22.73
N ASP A 465 42.36 -21.74 -21.58
CA ASP A 465 42.51 -23.12 -21.09
C ASP A 465 41.26 -23.63 -20.32
N LYS A 466 40.20 -22.82 -20.26
CA LYS A 466 38.90 -23.15 -19.65
C LYS A 466 37.84 -23.34 -20.74
N LEU A 467 36.69 -22.67 -20.64
CA LEU A 467 35.64 -22.71 -21.67
C LEU A 467 35.86 -21.68 -22.78
N ASN A 468 36.84 -20.77 -22.63
CA ASN A 468 37.18 -19.72 -23.58
C ASN A 468 35.93 -18.94 -24.06
N ARG A 469 35.15 -18.42 -23.10
CA ARG A 469 33.99 -17.55 -23.36
C ARG A 469 34.10 -16.26 -22.55
N PRO A 470 33.89 -15.08 -23.14
CA PRO A 470 34.02 -13.81 -22.44
C PRO A 470 32.92 -13.64 -21.39
N CYS A 471 33.27 -12.96 -20.31
CA CYS A 471 32.33 -12.54 -19.28
C CYS A 471 32.46 -11.03 -19.02
N ARG A 472 31.33 -10.31 -19.10
CA ARG A 472 31.25 -8.91 -18.70
C ARG A 472 30.75 -8.79 -17.26
N ILE A 473 31.55 -8.16 -16.43
CA ILE A 473 31.24 -7.86 -15.03
C ILE A 473 30.39 -6.58 -14.99
N TYR A 474 29.17 -6.71 -14.47
CA TYR A 474 28.33 -5.60 -14.08
C TYR A 474 28.89 -5.02 -12.77
N ALA A 475 29.41 -3.80 -12.83
CA ALA A 475 30.24 -3.20 -11.79
C ALA A 475 29.56 -1.98 -11.17
N PRO A 476 28.99 -2.09 -9.97
CA PRO A 476 28.39 -0.97 -9.26
C PRO A 476 29.43 0.09 -8.89
N VAL A 477 29.07 1.36 -9.07
CA VAL A 477 29.92 2.53 -8.79
C VAL A 477 29.09 3.59 -8.09
N GLY A 478 29.49 3.99 -6.89
CA GLY A 478 28.81 5.04 -6.14
C GLY A 478 29.23 5.08 -4.68
N THR A 479 28.76 6.11 -3.97
CA THR A 479 29.06 6.29 -2.55
C THR A 479 28.35 5.25 -1.69
N HIS A 480 28.76 5.13 -0.42
CA HIS A 480 28.07 4.28 0.55
C HIS A 480 26.58 4.62 0.70
N GLU A 481 26.20 5.90 0.65
CA GLU A 481 24.79 6.32 0.74
C GLU A 481 23.97 5.78 -0.43
N THR A 482 24.49 5.90 -1.66
CA THR A 482 23.82 5.42 -2.88
C THR A 482 23.73 3.90 -2.89
N LEU A 483 24.77 3.19 -2.43
CA LEU A 483 24.78 1.73 -2.33
C LEU A 483 23.69 1.22 -1.37
N LEU A 484 23.53 1.83 -0.20
CA LEU A 484 22.63 1.33 0.85
C LEU A 484 21.16 1.36 0.44
N ALA A 485 20.74 2.30 -0.40
CA ALA A 485 19.38 2.34 -0.95
C ALA A 485 19.06 1.07 -1.79
N TYR A 486 20.08 0.54 -2.48
CA TYR A 486 19.98 -0.59 -3.42
C TYR A 486 20.36 -1.96 -2.80
N LEU A 487 21.19 -1.96 -1.75
CA LEU A 487 21.86 -3.15 -1.23
C LEU A 487 20.90 -4.29 -0.84
N VAL A 488 19.75 -3.99 -0.22
CA VAL A 488 18.82 -5.04 0.22
C VAL A 488 18.29 -5.83 -0.96
N ARG A 489 17.81 -5.16 -2.02
CA ARG A 489 17.33 -5.83 -3.23
C ARG A 489 18.43 -6.68 -3.89
N ARG A 490 19.67 -6.17 -3.88
CA ARG A 490 20.83 -6.91 -4.38
C ARG A 490 21.14 -8.18 -3.58
N LEU A 491 21.06 -8.10 -2.25
CA LEU A 491 21.25 -9.26 -1.38
C LEU A 491 20.13 -10.29 -1.58
N LEU A 492 18.89 -9.86 -1.80
CA LEU A 492 17.76 -10.76 -2.05
C LEU A 492 17.90 -11.55 -3.36
N GLU A 493 18.43 -10.93 -4.42
CA GLU A 493 18.67 -11.55 -5.72
C GLU A 493 19.48 -12.87 -5.60
N ASN A 494 20.46 -12.90 -4.70
CA ASN A 494 21.39 -14.01 -4.55
C ASN A 494 21.29 -14.74 -3.19
N GLY A 495 20.54 -14.18 -2.23
CA GLY A 495 20.40 -14.68 -0.86
C GLY A 495 19.09 -15.40 -0.55
N ALA A 496 18.12 -15.44 -1.47
CA ALA A 496 16.89 -16.23 -1.28
C ALA A 496 17.18 -17.75 -1.27
N ASN A 497 16.36 -18.55 -0.58
CA ASN A 497 16.58 -19.99 -0.40
C ASN A 497 16.64 -20.76 -1.74
N SER A 498 15.91 -20.27 -2.74
CA SER A 498 15.87 -20.83 -4.10
C SER A 498 17.02 -20.36 -5.01
N SER A 499 17.84 -19.40 -4.55
CA SER A 499 18.97 -18.87 -5.32
C SER A 499 20.12 -19.86 -5.41
N PHE A 500 20.81 -19.90 -6.55
CA PHE A 500 21.95 -20.79 -6.76
C PHE A 500 23.13 -20.43 -5.85
N VAL A 501 23.42 -19.14 -5.68
CA VAL A 501 24.53 -18.66 -4.84
C VAL A 501 24.31 -19.04 -3.36
N HIS A 502 23.07 -18.97 -2.89
CA HIS A 502 22.71 -19.48 -1.57
C HIS A 502 22.88 -21.01 -1.48
N ARG A 503 22.34 -21.76 -2.44
CA ARG A 503 22.36 -23.24 -2.44
C ARG A 503 23.76 -23.85 -2.61
N ILE A 504 24.68 -23.21 -3.34
CA ILE A 504 26.04 -23.74 -3.53
C ILE A 504 26.86 -23.72 -2.24
N GLY A 505 26.64 -22.70 -1.39
CA GLY A 505 27.25 -22.58 -0.06
C GLY A 505 26.61 -23.47 1.01
N ASP A 506 25.49 -24.14 0.71
CA ASP A 506 24.87 -25.12 1.59
C ASP A 506 25.46 -26.52 1.37
N GLU A 507 26.18 -27.04 2.37
CA GLU A 507 26.75 -28.39 2.35
C GLU A 507 25.66 -29.49 2.29
N ASN A 508 24.41 -29.19 2.69
CA ASN A 508 23.30 -30.15 2.66
C ASN A 508 22.66 -30.29 1.28
N VAL A 509 22.94 -29.37 0.36
CA VAL A 509 22.47 -29.46 -1.03
C VAL A 509 23.47 -30.28 -1.83
N SER A 510 23.04 -31.38 -2.44
CA SER A 510 23.94 -32.21 -3.24
C SER A 510 24.33 -31.49 -4.53
N ILE A 511 25.45 -31.89 -5.15
CA ILE A 511 25.81 -31.37 -6.48
C ILE A 511 24.74 -31.78 -7.50
N ASP A 512 24.16 -32.97 -7.36
CA ASP A 512 23.09 -33.46 -8.24
C ASP A 512 21.87 -32.53 -8.21
N ASP A 513 21.47 -32.05 -7.03
CA ASP A 513 20.36 -31.09 -6.89
C ASP A 513 20.66 -29.72 -7.51
N LEU A 514 21.94 -29.32 -7.58
CA LEU A 514 22.36 -28.04 -8.15
C LEU A 514 22.42 -28.06 -9.68
N ILE A 515 22.67 -29.24 -10.26
CA ILE A 515 22.83 -29.42 -11.70
C ILE A 515 21.62 -30.05 -12.38
N ALA A 516 20.57 -30.38 -11.62
CA ALA A 516 19.32 -30.91 -12.14
C ALA A 516 18.78 -30.06 -13.29
N ASP A 517 18.42 -30.72 -14.40
CA ASP A 517 17.86 -30.05 -15.57
C ASP A 517 16.44 -29.53 -15.26
N PRO A 518 16.21 -28.21 -15.30
CA PRO A 518 14.90 -27.63 -15.01
C PRO A 518 13.83 -28.05 -16.03
N VAL A 519 14.21 -28.37 -17.28
CA VAL A 519 13.25 -28.81 -18.30
C VAL A 519 12.73 -30.21 -17.96
N ALA A 520 13.63 -31.15 -17.67
CA ALA A 520 13.27 -32.49 -17.22
C ALA A 520 12.47 -32.46 -15.92
N ALA A 521 12.89 -31.65 -14.95
CA ALA A 521 12.21 -31.53 -13.66
C ALA A 521 10.78 -30.97 -13.79
N VAL A 522 10.54 -29.96 -14.64
CA VAL A 522 9.18 -29.46 -14.90
C VAL A 522 8.33 -30.48 -15.64
N ARG A 523 8.88 -31.19 -16.63
CA ARG A 523 8.14 -32.26 -17.34
C ARG A 523 7.76 -33.43 -16.42
N ALA A 524 8.54 -33.67 -15.38
CA ALA A 524 8.30 -34.71 -14.38
C ALA A 524 7.31 -34.30 -13.27
N MET A 525 6.88 -33.04 -13.22
CA MET A 525 5.84 -32.59 -12.28
C MET A 525 4.50 -33.27 -12.60
N ASP A 526 3.70 -33.54 -11.57
CA ASP A 526 2.31 -34.03 -11.73
C ASP A 526 1.48 -33.08 -12.59
N ASP A 527 1.79 -31.78 -12.54
CA ASP A 527 1.11 -30.72 -13.28
C ASP A 527 2.13 -29.69 -13.83
N PRO A 528 2.74 -29.97 -14.99
CA PRO A 528 3.74 -29.09 -15.60
C PRO A 528 3.17 -27.70 -15.91
N GLY A 529 3.82 -26.66 -15.39
CA GLY A 529 3.41 -25.28 -15.60
C GLY A 529 2.35 -24.76 -14.62
N ALA A 530 1.96 -25.54 -13.60
CA ALA A 530 1.05 -25.07 -12.56
C ALA A 530 1.67 -23.91 -11.73
N PRO A 531 0.90 -22.88 -11.35
CA PRO A 531 1.39 -21.84 -10.46
C PRO A 531 1.83 -22.40 -9.10
N HIS A 532 2.58 -21.61 -8.33
CA HIS A 532 3.03 -22.00 -7.00
C HIS A 532 1.83 -22.05 -6.01
N PRO A 533 1.60 -23.18 -5.30
CA PRO A 533 0.38 -23.38 -4.51
C PRO A 533 0.27 -22.44 -3.29
N ALA A 534 1.38 -21.89 -2.81
CA ALA A 534 1.40 -20.94 -1.69
C ALA A 534 1.20 -19.47 -2.11
N ILE A 535 1.07 -19.18 -3.41
CA ILE A 535 0.85 -17.82 -3.92
C ILE A 535 -0.57 -17.73 -4.46
N SER A 536 -1.46 -17.11 -3.68
CA SER A 536 -2.84 -16.86 -4.10
C SER A 536 -2.88 -15.87 -5.26
N LEU A 537 -3.68 -16.17 -6.28
CA LEU A 537 -4.02 -15.20 -7.33
C LEU A 537 -4.72 -13.98 -6.70
N PRO A 538 -4.65 -12.79 -7.33
CA PRO A 538 -5.27 -11.59 -6.79
C PRO A 538 -6.78 -11.74 -6.51
N VAL A 539 -7.51 -12.50 -7.33
CA VAL A 539 -8.94 -12.79 -7.14
C VAL A 539 -9.24 -13.64 -5.90
N ASP A 540 -8.26 -14.44 -5.46
CA ASP A 540 -8.40 -15.47 -4.42
C ASP A 540 -7.73 -15.10 -3.09
N ILE A 541 -7.24 -13.87 -2.91
CA ILE A 541 -6.44 -13.48 -1.72
C ILE A 541 -7.19 -13.62 -0.38
N TYR A 542 -8.52 -13.63 -0.38
CA TYR A 542 -9.34 -13.86 0.81
C TYR A 542 -9.80 -15.32 0.95
N GLY A 543 -9.35 -16.20 0.05
CA GLY A 543 -9.69 -17.61 0.00
C GLY A 543 -11.20 -17.84 -0.11
N LYS A 544 -11.74 -18.74 0.73
CA LYS A 544 -13.16 -19.12 0.70
C LYS A 544 -14.10 -18.10 1.34
N GLU A 545 -13.58 -17.03 1.94
CA GLU A 545 -14.41 -16.04 2.65
C GLU A 545 -15.20 -15.17 1.67
N ARG A 546 -14.53 -14.70 0.61
CA ARG A 546 -15.11 -13.89 -0.47
C ARG A 546 -14.16 -13.81 -1.66
N ILE A 547 -14.70 -13.45 -2.82
CA ILE A 547 -13.94 -13.12 -4.02
C ILE A 547 -13.45 -11.65 -3.91
N ASN A 548 -12.18 -11.39 -4.26
CA ASN A 548 -11.66 -10.02 -4.31
C ASN A 548 -12.24 -9.23 -5.49
N SER A 549 -12.37 -7.91 -5.34
CA SER A 549 -12.67 -7.02 -6.46
C SER A 549 -11.50 -7.00 -7.46
N ALA A 550 -11.80 -6.96 -8.76
CA ALA A 550 -10.79 -6.89 -9.81
C ALA A 550 -10.57 -5.44 -10.27
N GLY A 551 -9.31 -5.03 -10.43
CA GLY A 551 -8.92 -3.73 -10.97
C GLY A 551 -8.69 -3.75 -12.48
N ILE A 552 -8.07 -2.67 -12.98
CA ILE A 552 -7.74 -2.48 -14.39
C ILE A 552 -6.26 -2.12 -14.51
N ASP A 553 -5.53 -2.83 -15.35
CA ASP A 553 -4.11 -2.55 -15.61
C ASP A 553 -3.96 -1.34 -16.57
N LEU A 554 -3.65 -0.18 -16.00
CA LEU A 554 -3.47 1.07 -16.75
C LEU A 554 -2.12 1.16 -17.49
N SER A 555 -1.33 0.09 -17.52
CA SER A 555 -0.13 -0.05 -18.36
C SER A 555 -0.35 -0.91 -19.61
N ASN A 556 -1.50 -1.58 -19.73
CA ASN A 556 -1.81 -2.48 -20.85
C ASN A 556 -2.54 -1.73 -21.98
N GLU A 557 -1.92 -1.63 -23.15
CA GLU A 557 -2.46 -0.86 -24.29
C GLU A 557 -3.80 -1.40 -24.82
N THR A 558 -4.02 -2.72 -24.78
CA THR A 558 -5.30 -3.30 -25.18
C THR A 558 -6.42 -2.90 -24.22
N VAL A 559 -6.09 -2.87 -22.92
CA VAL A 559 -7.01 -2.43 -21.87
C VAL A 559 -7.30 -0.93 -22.00
N LEU A 560 -6.26 -0.09 -22.17
CA LEU A 560 -6.42 1.35 -22.34
C LEU A 560 -7.24 1.72 -23.58
N ALA A 561 -7.03 1.02 -24.70
CA ALA A 561 -7.82 1.24 -25.92
C ALA A 561 -9.31 0.92 -25.71
N ARG A 562 -9.62 -0.22 -25.08
CA ARG A 562 -11.01 -0.60 -24.76
C ARG A 562 -11.65 0.36 -23.76
N LEU A 563 -10.91 0.72 -22.71
CA LEU A 563 -11.37 1.64 -21.68
C LEU A 563 -11.64 3.02 -22.28
N SER A 564 -10.80 3.51 -23.20
CA SER A 564 -11.02 4.78 -23.90
C SER A 564 -12.37 4.83 -24.60
N GLU A 565 -12.77 3.75 -25.28
CA GLU A 565 -14.08 3.68 -25.94
C GLU A 565 -15.23 3.63 -24.93
N SER A 566 -15.14 2.80 -23.89
CA SER A 566 -16.18 2.75 -22.85
C SER A 566 -16.34 4.08 -22.10
N LEU A 567 -15.25 4.83 -21.88
CA LEU A 567 -15.32 6.16 -21.27
C LEU A 567 -16.02 7.17 -22.20
N LYS A 568 -15.73 7.15 -23.51
CA LYS A 568 -16.44 7.96 -24.49
C LYS A 568 -17.94 7.61 -24.54
N GLU A 569 -18.28 6.33 -24.52
CA GLU A 569 -19.67 5.85 -24.45
C GLU A 569 -20.37 6.37 -23.19
N SER A 570 -19.70 6.34 -22.04
CA SER A 570 -20.25 6.86 -20.78
C SER A 570 -20.53 8.37 -20.82
N ALA A 571 -19.73 9.14 -21.56
CA ALA A 571 -19.93 10.58 -21.73
C ALA A 571 -21.11 10.90 -22.66
N ALA A 572 -21.44 10.00 -23.60
CA ALA A 572 -22.60 10.11 -24.46
C ALA A 572 -23.91 9.67 -23.78
N HIS A 573 -23.83 9.00 -22.62
CA HIS A 573 -25.01 8.57 -21.88
C HIS A 573 -25.70 9.76 -21.21
N HIS A 574 -27.03 9.85 -21.36
CA HIS A 574 -27.85 10.79 -20.59
C HIS A 574 -28.05 10.27 -19.16
N TRP A 575 -27.30 10.80 -18.21
CA TRP A 575 -27.42 10.44 -16.80
C TRP A 575 -28.54 11.25 -16.13
N SER A 576 -29.38 10.56 -15.36
CA SER A 576 -30.40 11.21 -14.53
C SER A 576 -30.47 10.60 -13.13
N ALA A 577 -30.90 11.43 -12.17
CA ALA A 577 -31.20 11.05 -10.80
C ALA A 577 -32.54 11.65 -10.38
N GLU A 578 -33.44 10.84 -9.84
CA GLU A 578 -34.81 11.26 -9.49
C GLU A 578 -35.26 10.54 -8.20
N PRO A 579 -36.06 11.18 -7.33
CA PRO A 579 -36.48 10.56 -6.09
C PRO A 579 -37.49 9.43 -6.35
N GLN A 580 -37.34 8.32 -5.64
CA GLN A 580 -38.21 7.13 -5.77
C GLN A 580 -39.43 7.23 -4.83
N LEU A 581 -40.42 8.03 -5.25
CA LEU A 581 -41.67 8.29 -4.53
C LEU A 581 -42.84 7.47 -5.10
N GLU A 582 -43.85 7.15 -4.27
CA GLU A 582 -45.09 6.52 -4.74
C GLU A 582 -46.15 7.58 -5.11
N GLN A 583 -46.69 7.51 -6.34
CA GLN A 583 -47.90 8.21 -6.77
C GLN A 583 -47.94 9.76 -6.63
N VAL A 584 -46.79 10.43 -6.52
CA VAL A 584 -46.71 11.90 -6.56
C VAL A 584 -46.07 12.33 -7.88
N PRO A 585 -46.73 13.15 -8.72
CA PRO A 585 -46.06 13.79 -9.85
C PRO A 585 -44.95 14.68 -9.31
N LEU A 586 -43.71 14.46 -9.76
CA LEU A 586 -42.57 15.30 -9.39
C LEU A 586 -42.88 16.76 -9.74
N GLN A 587 -42.96 17.62 -8.72
CA GLN A 587 -43.30 19.04 -8.91
C GLN A 587 -42.05 19.90 -9.16
N SER A 588 -40.87 19.40 -8.80
CA SER A 588 -39.59 20.12 -8.88
C SER A 588 -38.98 20.08 -10.28
N ARG A 589 -38.36 21.20 -10.69
CA ARG A 589 -37.59 21.29 -11.94
C ARG A 589 -36.22 20.64 -11.75
N GLY A 590 -35.79 19.84 -12.72
CA GLY A 590 -34.45 19.23 -12.70
C GLY A 590 -33.32 20.28 -12.74
N ARG A 591 -32.30 20.08 -11.90
CA ARG A 591 -31.05 20.83 -11.86
C ARG A 591 -29.98 20.09 -12.67
N GLN A 592 -29.09 20.84 -13.32
CA GLN A 592 -27.93 20.25 -14.00
C GLN A 592 -26.85 19.86 -12.99
N VAL A 593 -26.21 18.71 -13.23
CA VAL A 593 -24.99 18.29 -12.56
C VAL A 593 -23.84 18.56 -13.52
N ILE A 594 -22.90 19.39 -13.08
CA ILE A 594 -21.81 19.92 -13.89
C ILE A 594 -20.49 19.33 -13.40
N ASN A 595 -19.57 19.07 -14.32
CA ASN A 595 -18.26 18.55 -13.99
C ASN A 595 -17.45 19.60 -13.21
N PRO A 596 -16.92 19.29 -12.02
CA PRO A 596 -16.16 20.25 -11.21
C PRO A 596 -14.87 20.74 -11.89
N ALA A 597 -14.37 20.00 -12.89
CA ALA A 597 -13.16 20.37 -13.62
C ALA A 597 -13.44 21.32 -14.80
N ASP A 598 -14.69 21.43 -15.26
CA ASP A 598 -15.05 22.18 -16.45
C ASP A 598 -16.55 22.50 -16.46
N ASP A 599 -16.88 23.76 -16.21
CA ASP A 599 -18.26 24.24 -16.12
C ASP A 599 -19.09 24.10 -17.41
N SER A 600 -18.43 23.82 -18.53
CA SER A 600 -19.08 23.55 -19.81
C SER A 600 -19.51 22.10 -20.01
N ASP A 601 -19.01 21.16 -19.19
CA ASP A 601 -19.35 19.74 -19.25
C ASP A 601 -20.56 19.41 -18.35
N MET A 602 -21.74 19.29 -18.97
CA MET A 602 -22.95 18.80 -18.30
C MET A 602 -22.91 17.27 -18.18
N VAL A 603 -22.81 16.78 -16.95
CA VAL A 603 -22.74 15.34 -16.66
C VAL A 603 -24.12 14.68 -16.79
N GLY A 604 -25.15 15.34 -16.27
CA GLY A 604 -26.53 14.84 -16.27
C GLY A 604 -27.48 15.79 -15.55
N THR A 605 -28.64 15.28 -15.17
CA THR A 605 -29.67 16.04 -14.46
C THR A 605 -30.15 15.34 -13.19
N VAL A 606 -30.43 16.12 -12.15
CA VAL A 606 -31.03 15.63 -10.91
C VAL A 606 -32.34 16.34 -10.63
N ILE A 607 -33.38 15.58 -10.31
CA ILE A 607 -34.58 16.09 -9.64
C ILE A 607 -34.39 15.79 -8.16
N GLU A 608 -34.50 16.82 -7.33
CA GLU A 608 -34.37 16.70 -5.88
C GLU A 608 -35.75 16.56 -5.25
N ALA A 609 -35.81 15.78 -4.16
CA ALA A 609 -37.00 15.65 -3.33
C ALA A 609 -37.23 16.92 -2.51
N GLU A 610 -38.49 17.21 -2.19
CA GLU A 610 -38.83 18.20 -1.18
C GLU A 610 -38.87 17.59 0.23
N PRO A 611 -38.64 18.37 1.30
CA PRO A 611 -38.71 17.87 2.68
C PRO A 611 -40.00 17.13 3.04
N ALA A 612 -41.15 17.54 2.48
CA ALA A 612 -42.43 16.87 2.70
C ALA A 612 -42.49 15.47 2.06
N GLU A 613 -41.89 15.31 0.89
CA GLU A 613 -41.81 14.05 0.15
C GLU A 613 -40.86 13.07 0.85
N ALA A 614 -39.76 13.56 1.42
CA ALA A 614 -38.86 12.76 2.24
C ALA A 614 -39.57 12.13 3.46
N ALA A 615 -40.42 12.88 4.16
CA ALA A 615 -41.19 12.36 5.28
C ALA A 615 -42.19 11.26 4.85
N GLU A 616 -42.81 11.40 3.66
CA GLU A 616 -43.67 10.37 3.10
C GLU A 616 -42.88 9.11 2.70
N ALA A 617 -41.68 9.27 2.13
CA ALA A 617 -40.82 8.16 1.78
C ALA A 617 -40.44 7.31 3.01
N VAL A 618 -40.20 7.94 4.16
CA VAL A 618 -39.93 7.24 5.43
C VAL A 618 -41.15 6.44 5.89
N ARG A 619 -42.36 7.01 5.82
CA ARG A 619 -43.62 6.30 6.13
C ARG A 619 -43.79 5.07 5.23
N ALA A 620 -43.58 5.21 3.93
CA ALA A 620 -43.67 4.11 2.98
C ALA A 620 -42.60 3.03 3.25
N ALA A 621 -41.38 3.41 3.60
CA ALA A 621 -40.32 2.48 3.99
C ALA A 621 -40.63 1.72 5.29
N ALA A 622 -41.32 2.35 6.25
CA ALA A 622 -41.80 1.71 7.48
C ALA A 622 -42.86 0.64 7.18
N LEU A 623 -43.81 0.93 6.29
CA LEU A 623 -44.83 -0.04 5.86
C LEU A 623 -44.21 -1.27 5.16
N GLY A 624 -43.14 -1.06 4.37
CA GLY A 624 -42.41 -2.11 3.65
C GLY A 624 -41.41 -2.91 4.51
N ALA A 625 -40.97 -2.39 5.67
CA ALA A 625 -39.87 -2.94 6.45
C ALA A 625 -40.08 -4.41 6.85
N ALA A 626 -41.29 -4.78 7.29
CA ALA A 626 -41.61 -6.14 7.70
C ALA A 626 -41.54 -7.16 6.55
N ALA A 627 -41.79 -6.75 5.30
CA ALA A 627 -41.64 -7.62 4.15
C ALA A 627 -40.16 -7.95 3.89
N TRP A 628 -39.29 -6.93 3.94
CA TRP A 628 -37.85 -7.11 3.74
C TRP A 628 -37.18 -7.90 4.87
N ALA A 629 -37.54 -7.61 6.12
CA ALA A 629 -37.03 -8.33 7.28
C ALA A 629 -37.27 -9.87 7.20
N ARG A 630 -38.38 -10.29 6.57
CA ARG A 630 -38.74 -11.70 6.36
C ARG A 630 -37.97 -12.39 5.24
N VAL A 631 -37.31 -11.65 4.35
CA VAL A 631 -36.45 -12.23 3.32
C VAL A 631 -35.26 -12.91 4.03
N PRO A 632 -34.96 -14.19 3.79
CA PRO A 632 -33.86 -14.89 4.47
C PRO A 632 -32.52 -14.16 4.30
N VAL A 633 -31.69 -14.15 5.35
CA VAL A 633 -30.35 -13.52 5.33
C VAL A 633 -29.52 -13.98 4.13
N THR A 634 -29.59 -15.27 3.79
CA THR A 634 -28.87 -15.85 2.65
C THR A 634 -29.31 -15.25 1.31
N GLU A 635 -30.60 -14.95 1.13
CA GLU A 635 -31.10 -14.31 -0.08
C GLU A 635 -30.73 -12.82 -0.12
N ARG A 636 -30.82 -12.12 1.02
CA ARG A 636 -30.36 -10.73 1.11
C ARG A 636 -28.87 -10.62 0.76
N ALA A 637 -28.05 -11.53 1.29
CA ALA A 637 -26.62 -11.61 0.96
C ALA A 637 -26.38 -11.93 -0.53
N ALA A 638 -27.20 -12.80 -1.14
CA ALA A 638 -27.11 -13.09 -2.57
C ALA A 638 -27.45 -11.87 -3.45
N CYS A 639 -28.40 -11.02 -3.04
CA CYS A 639 -28.64 -9.74 -3.72
C CYS A 639 -27.39 -8.85 -3.73
N LEU A 640 -26.68 -8.74 -2.60
CA LEU A 640 -25.45 -7.95 -2.52
C LEU A 640 -24.36 -8.50 -3.43
N GLU A 641 -24.17 -9.81 -3.49
CA GLU A 641 -23.18 -10.43 -4.39
C GLU A 641 -23.51 -10.23 -5.85
N ARG A 642 -24.78 -10.37 -6.24
CA ARG A 642 -25.23 -10.04 -7.61
C ARG A 642 -24.98 -8.57 -7.95
N ALA A 643 -25.20 -7.66 -7.00
CA ALA A 643 -24.89 -6.24 -7.20
C ALA A 643 -23.38 -6.02 -7.39
N ALA A 644 -22.54 -6.75 -6.65
CA ALA A 644 -21.09 -6.69 -6.77
C ALA A 644 -20.63 -7.15 -8.16
N ASP A 645 -21.21 -8.23 -8.67
CA ASP A 645 -20.91 -8.74 -10.01
C ASP A 645 -21.38 -7.78 -11.12
N LEU A 646 -22.55 -7.15 -10.94
CA LEU A 646 -23.03 -6.10 -11.85
C LEU A 646 -22.12 -4.87 -11.85
N MET A 647 -21.66 -4.40 -10.68
CA MET A 647 -20.71 -3.30 -10.58
C MET A 647 -19.36 -3.66 -11.22
N GLN A 648 -18.86 -4.88 -11.00
CA GLN A 648 -17.63 -5.35 -11.63
C GLN A 648 -17.73 -5.36 -13.16
N ALA A 649 -18.84 -5.86 -13.69
CA ALA A 649 -19.09 -5.92 -15.14
C ALA A 649 -19.27 -4.53 -15.77
N ARG A 650 -19.87 -3.59 -15.03
CA ARG A 650 -20.11 -2.21 -15.48
C ARG A 650 -19.00 -1.23 -15.12
N MET A 651 -17.92 -1.70 -14.49
CA MET A 651 -16.86 -0.83 -13.97
C MET A 651 -16.44 0.25 -14.98
N PRO A 652 -16.12 -0.04 -16.26
CA PRO A 652 -15.73 1.00 -17.22
C PRO A 652 -16.73 2.16 -17.39
N LEU A 653 -18.04 1.88 -17.36
CA LEU A 653 -19.08 2.92 -17.45
C LEU A 653 -19.18 3.72 -16.16
N LEU A 654 -19.08 3.05 -15.00
CA LEU A 654 -19.08 3.70 -13.68
C LEU A 654 -17.86 4.63 -13.53
N LEU A 655 -16.70 4.24 -14.07
CA LEU A 655 -15.50 5.08 -14.05
C LEU A 655 -15.74 6.42 -14.72
N GLY A 656 -16.32 6.43 -15.93
CA GLY A 656 -16.54 7.67 -16.67
C GLY A 656 -17.52 8.62 -15.98
N LEU A 657 -18.53 8.07 -15.30
CA LEU A 657 -19.44 8.87 -14.47
C LEU A 657 -18.73 9.44 -13.23
N ILE A 658 -17.98 8.63 -12.48
CA ILE A 658 -17.22 9.09 -11.31
C ILE A 658 -16.18 10.15 -11.67
N ILE A 659 -15.47 9.96 -12.78
CA ILE A 659 -14.45 10.90 -13.27
C ILE A 659 -15.07 12.27 -13.55
N ARG A 660 -16.24 12.30 -14.22
CA ARG A 660 -16.91 13.54 -14.64
C ARG A 660 -17.72 14.19 -13.53
N GLU A 661 -18.44 13.42 -12.72
CA GLU A 661 -19.31 13.95 -11.67
C GLU A 661 -18.49 14.39 -10.44
N ALA A 662 -17.56 13.56 -9.98
CA ALA A 662 -16.81 13.79 -8.74
C ALA A 662 -15.38 14.29 -8.96
N GLY A 663 -14.97 14.51 -10.22
CA GLY A 663 -13.64 15.03 -10.56
C GLY A 663 -12.48 14.09 -10.19
N LYS A 664 -12.72 12.78 -10.09
CA LYS A 664 -11.67 11.81 -9.73
C LYS A 664 -10.80 11.43 -10.93
N SER A 665 -9.53 11.14 -10.67
CA SER A 665 -8.66 10.48 -11.64
C SER A 665 -9.06 9.02 -11.85
N THR A 666 -8.64 8.42 -12.97
CA THR A 666 -8.99 7.03 -13.30
C THR A 666 -8.54 6.01 -12.25
N PRO A 667 -7.30 6.05 -11.70
CA PRO A 667 -6.90 5.15 -10.63
C PRO A 667 -7.82 5.24 -9.40
N ASN A 668 -8.27 6.45 -9.06
CA ASN A 668 -9.15 6.69 -7.92
C ASN A 668 -10.58 6.23 -8.17
N ALA A 669 -11.09 6.39 -9.39
CA ALA A 669 -12.38 5.83 -9.78
C ALA A 669 -12.36 4.29 -9.76
N ILE A 670 -11.26 3.65 -10.20
CA ILE A 670 -11.10 2.18 -10.12
C ILE A 670 -11.12 1.73 -8.66
N ALA A 671 -10.32 2.37 -7.81
CA ALA A 671 -10.24 2.06 -6.38
C ALA A 671 -11.61 2.19 -5.71
N GLU A 672 -12.39 3.21 -6.05
CA GLU A 672 -13.73 3.42 -5.50
C GLU A 672 -14.74 2.35 -5.95
N VAL A 673 -14.79 2.00 -7.23
CA VAL A 673 -15.70 0.92 -7.68
C VAL A 673 -15.31 -0.41 -7.03
N ARG A 674 -14.00 -0.69 -6.91
CA ARG A 674 -13.49 -1.86 -6.18
C ARG A 674 -13.94 -1.87 -4.71
N GLU A 675 -13.82 -0.75 -4.02
CA GLU A 675 -14.24 -0.61 -2.62
C GLU A 675 -15.75 -0.86 -2.45
N ALA A 676 -16.59 -0.37 -3.37
CA ALA A 676 -18.03 -0.66 -3.40
C ALA A 676 -18.33 -2.17 -3.55
N ILE A 677 -17.65 -2.83 -4.50
CA ILE A 677 -17.74 -4.28 -4.73
C ILE A 677 -17.29 -5.06 -3.47
N ASP A 678 -16.20 -4.63 -2.86
CA ASP A 678 -15.66 -5.27 -1.66
C ASP A 678 -16.60 -5.11 -0.46
N PHE A 679 -17.25 -3.95 -0.26
CA PHE A 679 -18.28 -3.78 0.77
C PHE A 679 -19.45 -4.76 0.58
N LEU A 680 -19.97 -4.86 -0.64
CA LEU A 680 -21.09 -5.76 -0.97
C LEU A 680 -20.74 -7.21 -0.64
N ARG A 681 -19.58 -7.69 -1.10
CA ARG A 681 -19.13 -9.08 -0.87
C ARG A 681 -18.77 -9.34 0.59
N TYR A 682 -18.12 -8.38 1.26
CA TYR A 682 -17.74 -8.50 2.66
C TYR A 682 -18.98 -8.61 3.56
N TYR A 683 -19.94 -7.69 3.44
CA TYR A 683 -21.14 -7.72 4.26
C TYR A 683 -22.05 -8.92 3.96
N ALA A 684 -22.11 -9.38 2.71
CA ALA A 684 -22.78 -10.64 2.37
C ALA A 684 -22.13 -11.86 3.09
N GLY A 685 -20.80 -11.94 3.07
CA GLY A 685 -20.03 -12.97 3.78
C GLY A 685 -20.24 -12.92 5.30
N GLU A 686 -20.10 -11.74 5.90
CA GLU A 686 -20.28 -11.52 7.34
C GLU A 686 -21.71 -11.82 7.81
N ALA A 687 -22.73 -11.39 7.06
CA ALA A 687 -24.12 -11.66 7.39
C ALA A 687 -24.42 -13.18 7.37
N ARG A 688 -23.91 -13.92 6.39
CA ARG A 688 -24.06 -15.39 6.36
C ARG A 688 -23.34 -16.07 7.52
N ARG A 689 -22.11 -15.64 7.81
CA ARG A 689 -21.30 -16.17 8.91
C ARG A 689 -21.99 -15.96 10.26
N ARG A 690 -22.58 -14.78 10.47
CA ARG A 690 -23.19 -14.36 11.74
C ARG A 690 -24.63 -14.83 11.90
N TRP A 691 -25.45 -14.72 10.86
CA TRP A 691 -26.91 -14.83 10.95
C TRP A 691 -27.53 -15.87 10.02
N GLY A 692 -26.73 -16.71 9.36
CA GLY A 692 -27.23 -17.74 8.45
C GLY A 692 -28.15 -18.78 9.11
N LYS A 693 -28.09 -18.93 10.45
CA LYS A 693 -28.94 -19.85 11.23
C LYS A 693 -30.10 -19.15 11.94
N VAL A 694 -29.81 -18.02 12.58
CA VAL A 694 -30.77 -17.23 13.35
C VAL A 694 -30.64 -15.79 12.90
N ALA A 695 -31.68 -15.27 12.26
CA ALA A 695 -31.73 -13.89 11.84
C ALA A 695 -31.99 -12.98 13.05
N PRO A 696 -31.26 -11.86 13.18
CA PRO A 696 -31.50 -10.87 14.22
C PRO A 696 -32.75 -10.05 13.89
N GLN A 697 -33.29 -9.37 14.90
CA GLN A 697 -34.36 -8.39 14.70
C GLN A 697 -33.76 -7.10 14.12
N PRO A 698 -34.17 -6.64 12.91
CA PRO A 698 -33.71 -5.36 12.37
C PRO A 698 -34.26 -4.18 13.17
N LEU A 699 -33.64 -3.02 13.01
CA LEU A 699 -34.09 -1.77 13.63
C LEU A 699 -35.40 -1.28 13.01
N GLY A 700 -35.51 -1.32 11.68
CA GLY A 700 -36.62 -0.71 10.92
C GLY A 700 -36.10 0.12 9.76
N PRO A 701 -36.72 1.25 9.41
CA PRO A 701 -36.19 2.19 8.42
C PRO A 701 -34.89 2.84 8.87
N VAL A 702 -33.82 2.69 8.08
CA VAL A 702 -32.51 3.30 8.32
C VAL A 702 -32.25 4.36 7.25
N VAL A 703 -31.88 5.56 7.69
CA VAL A 703 -31.49 6.66 6.79
C VAL A 703 -29.99 6.60 6.57
N CYS A 704 -29.56 6.44 5.33
CA CYS A 704 -28.15 6.45 4.92
C CYS A 704 -27.83 7.77 4.23
N ILE A 705 -27.01 8.61 4.88
CA ILE A 705 -26.52 9.89 4.37
C ILE A 705 -25.03 9.74 4.08
N SER A 706 -24.67 9.92 2.81
CA SER A 706 -23.32 9.67 2.29
C SER A 706 -22.66 10.93 1.72
N PRO A 707 -21.33 11.01 1.70
CA PRO A 707 -20.59 12.20 1.26
C PRO A 707 -20.29 12.16 -0.24
N TRP A 708 -19.94 13.32 -0.81
CA TRP A 708 -19.60 13.47 -2.23
C TRP A 708 -18.23 12.92 -2.60
N ASN A 709 -17.34 12.71 -1.64
CA ASN A 709 -15.93 12.39 -1.91
C ASN A 709 -15.68 10.89 -2.13
N PHE A 710 -16.59 10.03 -1.70
CA PHE A 710 -16.67 8.61 -2.09
C PHE A 710 -18.12 8.29 -2.45
N PRO A 711 -18.60 8.87 -3.56
CA PRO A 711 -20.02 8.93 -3.87
C PRO A 711 -20.61 7.58 -4.28
N LEU A 712 -19.78 6.59 -4.59
CA LEU A 712 -20.21 5.20 -4.82
C LEU A 712 -19.83 4.27 -3.67
N ALA A 713 -18.58 4.31 -3.20
CA ALA A 713 -18.09 3.32 -2.23
C ALA A 713 -18.76 3.44 -0.86
N ILE A 714 -18.71 4.62 -0.24
CA ILE A 714 -19.30 4.84 1.09
C ILE A 714 -20.82 4.76 1.00
N PHE A 715 -21.42 5.33 -0.06
CA PHE A 715 -22.85 5.20 -0.35
C PHE A 715 -23.29 3.74 -0.36
N THR A 716 -22.63 2.91 -1.17
CA THR A 716 -22.95 1.49 -1.31
C THR A 716 -22.68 0.75 -0.01
N GLY A 717 -21.57 1.02 0.69
CA GLY A 717 -21.22 0.37 1.95
C GLY A 717 -22.27 0.59 3.04
N GLN A 718 -22.74 1.83 3.23
CA GLN A 718 -23.79 2.13 4.22
C GLN A 718 -25.11 1.44 3.84
N VAL A 719 -25.56 1.61 2.60
CA VAL A 719 -26.81 1.03 2.09
C VAL A 719 -26.80 -0.50 2.18
N ALA A 720 -25.72 -1.14 1.73
CA ALA A 720 -25.58 -2.60 1.73
C ALA A 720 -25.63 -3.19 3.14
N ALA A 721 -24.94 -2.57 4.10
CA ALA A 721 -24.92 -3.02 5.49
C ALA A 721 -26.32 -2.98 6.12
N ALA A 722 -27.05 -1.88 5.94
CA ALA A 722 -28.41 -1.74 6.45
C ALA A 722 -29.37 -2.76 5.81
N LEU A 723 -29.32 -2.90 4.47
CA LEU A 723 -30.15 -3.85 3.74
C LEU A 723 -29.91 -5.29 4.17
N VAL A 724 -28.65 -5.74 4.27
CA VAL A 724 -28.35 -7.14 4.61
C VAL A 724 -28.73 -7.48 6.06
N ALA A 725 -28.68 -6.50 6.96
CA ALA A 725 -29.21 -6.59 8.32
C ALA A 725 -30.75 -6.69 8.39
N GLY A 726 -31.45 -6.46 7.27
CA GLY A 726 -32.90 -6.61 7.15
C GLY A 726 -33.68 -5.30 7.32
N ASN A 727 -32.98 -4.16 7.34
CA ASN A 727 -33.59 -2.83 7.43
C ASN A 727 -34.05 -2.35 6.05
N SER A 728 -35.17 -1.62 5.99
CA SER A 728 -35.47 -0.80 4.82
C SER A 728 -34.61 0.47 4.86
N VAL A 729 -34.25 1.02 3.70
CA VAL A 729 -33.25 2.07 3.57
C VAL A 729 -33.79 3.26 2.80
N LEU A 730 -33.54 4.44 3.34
CA LEU A 730 -33.70 5.73 2.67
C LEU A 730 -32.31 6.27 2.37
N ALA A 731 -31.91 6.23 1.10
CA ALA A 731 -30.56 6.59 0.66
C ALA A 731 -30.54 8.04 0.18
N LYS A 732 -29.91 8.93 0.96
CA LYS A 732 -29.70 10.35 0.64
C LYS A 732 -28.23 10.55 0.23
N PRO A 733 -27.91 10.69 -1.06
CA PRO A 733 -26.56 11.01 -1.50
C PRO A 733 -26.21 12.48 -1.20
N ALA A 734 -24.94 12.83 -1.27
CA ALA A 734 -24.54 14.24 -1.32
C ALA A 734 -25.11 14.92 -2.59
N GLU A 735 -25.47 16.19 -2.47
CA GLU A 735 -26.08 17.01 -3.52
C GLU A 735 -25.15 17.26 -4.71
N GLU A 736 -23.84 17.14 -4.51
CA GLU A 736 -22.82 17.28 -5.55
C GLU A 736 -22.71 16.04 -6.44
N THR A 737 -23.05 14.85 -5.94
CA THR A 737 -22.84 13.57 -6.65
C THR A 737 -24.06 12.64 -6.68
N PRO A 738 -25.24 13.10 -7.14
CA PRO A 738 -26.46 12.30 -7.13
C PRO A 738 -26.53 11.23 -8.23
N LEU A 739 -25.86 11.39 -9.36
CA LEU A 739 -26.00 10.53 -10.54
C LEU A 739 -25.37 9.15 -10.31
N ILE A 740 -24.15 9.09 -9.79
CA ILE A 740 -23.48 7.83 -9.49
C ILE A 740 -24.21 7.06 -8.37
N ALA A 741 -24.75 7.78 -7.38
CA ALA A 741 -25.57 7.17 -6.35
C ALA A 741 -26.87 6.58 -6.92
N ALA A 742 -27.53 7.30 -7.84
CA ALA A 742 -28.69 6.78 -8.55
C ALA A 742 -28.36 5.51 -9.35
N GLU A 743 -27.20 5.46 -10.03
CA GLU A 743 -26.75 4.24 -10.72
C GLU A 743 -26.45 3.09 -9.75
N GLY A 744 -25.84 3.37 -8.60
CA GLY A 744 -25.67 2.39 -7.52
C GLY A 744 -27.00 1.79 -7.06
N VAL A 745 -28.04 2.62 -6.91
CA VAL A 745 -29.40 2.15 -6.57
C VAL A 745 -30.03 1.34 -7.70
N ARG A 746 -29.89 1.76 -8.97
CA ARG A 746 -30.36 0.98 -10.12
C ARG A 746 -29.73 -0.42 -10.15
N ILE A 747 -28.43 -0.51 -9.87
CA ILE A 747 -27.72 -1.79 -9.79
C ILE A 747 -28.26 -2.65 -8.63
N LEU A 748 -28.46 -2.07 -7.45
CA LEU A 748 -29.02 -2.78 -6.29
C LEU A 748 -30.43 -3.33 -6.58
N HIS A 749 -31.29 -2.54 -7.25
CA HIS A 749 -32.60 -3.02 -7.67
C HIS A 749 -32.52 -4.14 -8.69
N GLN A 750 -31.66 -4.00 -9.70
CA GLN A 750 -31.43 -5.04 -10.69
C GLN A 750 -30.91 -6.34 -10.06
N ALA A 751 -30.15 -6.24 -8.96
CA ALA A 751 -29.66 -7.37 -8.21
C ALA A 751 -30.72 -8.07 -7.33
N GLY A 752 -31.93 -7.51 -7.25
CA GLY A 752 -33.07 -8.09 -6.54
C GLY A 752 -33.48 -7.38 -5.25
N ILE A 753 -32.91 -6.20 -4.95
CA ILE A 753 -33.39 -5.37 -3.83
C ILE A 753 -34.72 -4.71 -4.23
N PRO A 754 -35.83 -4.95 -3.51
CA PRO A 754 -37.12 -4.37 -3.89
C PRO A 754 -37.17 -2.86 -3.61
N LEU A 755 -37.97 -2.13 -4.39
CA LEU A 755 -38.24 -0.69 -4.19
C LEU A 755 -38.79 -0.37 -2.78
N THR A 756 -39.48 -1.33 -2.15
CA THR A 756 -39.99 -1.16 -0.79
C THR A 756 -38.91 -1.31 0.29
N ALA A 757 -37.75 -1.88 -0.04
CA ALA A 757 -36.61 -2.01 0.87
C ALA A 757 -35.55 -0.93 0.66
N LEU A 758 -35.46 -0.33 -0.53
CA LEU A 758 -34.50 0.73 -0.83
C LEU A 758 -35.20 1.85 -1.61
N ARG A 759 -35.15 3.06 -1.08
CA ARG A 759 -35.61 4.27 -1.77
C ARG A 759 -34.47 5.27 -1.90
N PHE A 760 -34.27 5.77 -3.11
CA PHE A 760 -33.34 6.85 -3.41
C PHE A 760 -34.02 8.21 -3.24
N ILE A 761 -33.46 9.07 -2.38
CA ILE A 761 -34.02 10.38 -2.01
C ILE A 761 -32.92 11.46 -2.16
N PRO A 762 -32.65 11.94 -3.39
CA PRO A 762 -31.70 13.03 -3.64
C PRO A 762 -32.23 14.37 -3.11
N GLY A 763 -31.30 15.26 -2.73
CA GLY A 763 -31.61 16.59 -2.22
C GLY A 763 -30.45 17.17 -1.42
N ASP A 764 -30.63 18.33 -0.82
CA ASP A 764 -29.64 18.98 0.03
C ASP A 764 -29.72 18.53 1.51
N GLY A 765 -29.02 19.24 2.39
CA GLY A 765 -29.06 18.98 3.83
C GLY A 765 -30.44 19.10 4.49
N THR A 766 -31.38 19.87 3.91
CA THR A 766 -32.74 20.02 4.45
C THR A 766 -33.57 18.75 4.26
N VAL A 767 -33.41 18.08 3.12
CA VAL A 767 -33.99 16.76 2.85
C VAL A 767 -33.41 15.72 3.81
N GLY A 768 -32.09 15.75 4.03
CA GLY A 768 -31.43 14.90 5.03
C GLY A 768 -31.99 15.10 6.44
N ALA A 769 -32.17 16.35 6.87
CA ALA A 769 -32.77 16.68 8.16
C ALA A 769 -34.22 16.20 8.27
N ALA A 770 -35.03 16.33 7.22
CA ALA A 770 -36.39 15.82 7.18
C ALA A 770 -36.45 14.30 7.39
N LEU A 771 -35.59 13.54 6.69
CA LEU A 771 -35.46 12.09 6.86
C LEU A 771 -35.06 11.70 8.30
N VAL A 772 -34.07 12.41 8.87
CA VAL A 772 -33.59 12.16 10.24
C VAL A 772 -34.66 12.46 11.29
N SER A 773 -35.46 13.50 11.09
CA SER A 773 -36.50 13.93 12.02
C SER A 773 -37.80 13.11 11.96
N ALA A 774 -37.99 12.34 10.89
CA ALA A 774 -39.21 11.55 10.69
C ALA A 774 -39.44 10.53 11.83
N PRO A 775 -40.67 10.41 12.37
CA PRO A 775 -40.95 9.57 13.54
C PRO A 775 -40.56 8.10 13.38
N GLU A 776 -40.70 7.55 12.17
CA GLU A 776 -40.49 6.14 11.87
C GLU A 776 -39.02 5.77 11.60
N THR A 777 -38.12 6.77 11.49
CA THR A 777 -36.68 6.53 11.33
C THR A 777 -36.12 5.83 12.57
N ALA A 778 -35.64 4.61 12.38
CA ALA A 778 -35.17 3.70 13.42
C ALA A 778 -33.64 3.63 13.55
N GLY A 779 -32.90 4.22 12.61
CA GLY A 779 -31.45 4.35 12.68
C GLY A 779 -30.92 5.32 11.63
N VAL A 780 -29.74 5.88 11.87
CA VAL A 780 -29.05 6.77 10.93
C VAL A 780 -27.61 6.32 10.74
N MET A 781 -27.20 6.19 9.49
CA MET A 781 -25.82 6.02 9.07
C MET A 781 -25.40 7.29 8.34
N PHE A 782 -24.44 8.02 8.91
CA PHE A 782 -23.97 9.29 8.39
C PHE A 782 -22.46 9.24 8.18
N THR A 783 -22.02 9.70 7.02
CA THR A 783 -20.61 10.02 6.80
C THR A 783 -20.48 11.43 6.22
N GLY A 784 -19.74 12.31 6.89
CA GLY A 784 -19.63 13.72 6.51
C GLY A 784 -18.93 14.59 7.56
N SER A 785 -19.25 15.87 7.65
CA SER A 785 -18.57 16.77 8.60
C SER A 785 -19.01 16.52 10.05
N THR A 786 -18.11 16.79 11.00
CA THR A 786 -18.39 16.69 12.44
C THR A 786 -19.55 17.62 12.86
N ASP A 787 -19.66 18.81 12.26
CA ASP A 787 -20.72 19.77 12.59
C ASP A 787 -22.11 19.25 12.19
N VAL A 788 -22.25 18.67 11.00
CA VAL A 788 -23.51 18.06 10.55
C VAL A 788 -23.84 16.83 11.38
N ALA A 789 -22.85 15.99 11.72
CA ALA A 789 -23.06 14.85 12.61
C ALA A 789 -23.61 15.26 13.98
N ARG A 790 -23.10 16.35 14.57
CA ARG A 790 -23.62 16.90 15.83
C ARG A 790 -25.05 17.42 15.69
N SER A 791 -25.39 18.06 14.58
CA SER A 791 -26.77 18.47 14.29
C SER A 791 -27.72 17.26 14.20
N ILE A 792 -27.29 16.18 13.55
CA ILE A 792 -28.05 14.93 13.47
C ILE A 792 -28.22 14.32 14.86
N GLN A 793 -27.14 14.24 15.66
CA GLN A 793 -27.18 13.72 17.03
C GLN A 793 -28.20 14.49 17.88
N LYS A 794 -28.19 15.83 17.84
CA LYS A 794 -29.16 16.67 18.55
C LYS A 794 -30.59 16.40 18.10
N SER A 795 -30.82 16.25 16.80
CA SER A 795 -32.14 15.90 16.27
C SER A 795 -32.64 14.53 16.72
N LEU A 796 -31.73 13.55 16.91
CA LEU A 796 -32.08 12.21 17.37
C LEU A 796 -32.25 12.14 18.89
N ALA A 797 -31.59 13.01 19.64
CA ALA A 797 -31.54 12.95 21.10
C ALA A 797 -32.92 13.12 21.78
N SER A 798 -33.83 13.87 21.16
CA SER A 798 -35.21 14.06 21.63
C SER A 798 -36.15 12.88 21.28
N ARG A 799 -35.65 11.88 20.54
CA ARG A 799 -36.42 10.74 20.04
C ARG A 799 -35.91 9.42 20.63
N LEU A 800 -36.81 8.46 20.77
CA LEU A 800 -36.51 7.09 21.17
C LEU A 800 -37.17 6.12 20.20
N SER A 801 -36.61 4.92 20.09
CA SER A 801 -37.20 3.81 19.37
C SER A 801 -38.54 3.38 20.00
N SER A 802 -39.29 2.52 19.31
CA SER A 802 -40.51 1.89 19.86
C SER A 802 -40.25 1.05 21.11
N SER A 803 -39.00 0.60 21.31
CA SER A 803 -38.52 -0.11 22.50
C SER A 803 -38.05 0.83 23.63
N GLY A 804 -38.23 2.16 23.47
CA GLY A 804 -37.83 3.17 24.45
C GLY A 804 -36.31 3.35 24.56
N ARG A 805 -35.54 2.96 23.53
CA ARG A 805 -34.08 3.03 23.49
C ARG A 805 -33.60 4.20 22.62
N PRO A 806 -32.38 4.73 22.80
CA PRO A 806 -31.81 5.73 21.89
C PRO A 806 -31.72 5.17 20.47
N ILE A 807 -32.09 6.00 19.48
CA ILE A 807 -31.99 5.63 18.07
C ILE A 807 -30.51 5.53 17.68
N PRO A 808 -30.05 4.40 17.09
CA PRO A 808 -28.65 4.26 16.70
C PRO A 808 -28.23 5.29 15.65
N LEU A 809 -27.11 5.97 15.93
CA LEU A 809 -26.37 6.79 14.99
C LEU A 809 -24.98 6.17 14.80
N ILE A 810 -24.63 5.84 13.56
CA ILE A 810 -23.26 5.59 13.13
C ILE A 810 -22.82 6.86 12.40
N ALA A 811 -21.89 7.61 12.97
CA ALA A 811 -21.39 8.84 12.40
C ALA A 811 -19.88 8.74 12.21
N GLU A 812 -19.46 8.59 10.95
CA GLU A 812 -18.05 8.66 10.55
C GLU A 812 -17.76 10.07 10.01
N THR A 813 -16.70 10.71 10.48
CA THR A 813 -16.46 12.13 10.21
C THR A 813 -15.00 12.42 9.84
N GLY A 814 -14.57 13.68 9.94
CA GLY A 814 -13.27 14.15 9.47
C GLY A 814 -12.07 13.72 10.31
N GLY A 815 -10.88 14.15 9.89
CA GLY A 815 -9.63 13.87 10.60
C GLY A 815 -8.58 14.98 10.44
N GLN A 816 -7.77 15.20 11.48
CA GLN A 816 -6.55 15.99 11.41
C GLN A 816 -5.34 15.04 11.33
N ASN A 817 -5.29 14.24 10.26
CA ASN A 817 -4.40 13.08 10.17
C ASN A 817 -2.93 13.50 10.10
N ALA A 818 -2.09 12.84 10.90
CA ALA A 818 -0.67 13.14 11.00
C ALA A 818 0.20 11.97 10.52
N MET A 819 1.40 12.28 10.04
CA MET A 819 2.45 11.30 9.77
C MET A 819 3.74 11.73 10.47
N ILE A 820 4.30 10.86 11.32
CA ILE A 820 5.60 11.07 11.95
C ILE A 820 6.68 10.39 11.10
N VAL A 821 7.75 11.10 10.82
CA VAL A 821 8.92 10.59 10.09
C VAL A 821 10.18 10.88 10.91
N ASP A 822 10.86 9.81 11.30
CA ASP A 822 12.15 9.92 11.97
C ASP A 822 13.33 9.84 10.98
N SER A 823 14.54 10.06 11.50
CA SER A 823 15.76 10.07 10.68
C SER A 823 16.20 8.70 10.14
N SER A 824 15.54 7.60 10.52
CA SER A 824 15.82 6.26 10.01
C SER A 824 15.04 5.92 8.74
N ALA A 825 14.03 6.73 8.40
CA ALA A 825 13.20 6.56 7.23
C ALA A 825 13.95 6.85 5.92
N LEU A 826 13.55 6.17 4.83
CA LEU A 826 14.07 6.46 3.49
C LEU A 826 13.30 7.63 2.88
N ALA A 827 13.99 8.72 2.53
CA ALA A 827 13.36 9.96 2.08
C ALA A 827 12.49 9.76 0.82
N GLU A 828 12.95 8.96 -0.15
CA GLU A 828 12.25 8.68 -1.41
C GLU A 828 10.91 7.97 -1.17
N GLN A 829 10.87 7.00 -0.23
CA GLN A 829 9.63 6.33 0.18
C GLN A 829 8.69 7.30 0.91
N VAL A 830 9.23 8.09 1.85
CA VAL A 830 8.46 9.10 2.59
C VAL A 830 7.81 10.08 1.63
N VAL A 831 8.57 10.62 0.66
CA VAL A 831 8.05 11.60 -0.29
C VAL A 831 6.97 10.99 -1.17
N ALA A 832 7.17 9.78 -1.70
CA ALA A 832 6.13 9.10 -2.48
C ALA A 832 4.84 8.89 -1.67
N ASP A 833 4.95 8.43 -0.43
CA ASP A 833 3.81 8.17 0.44
C ASP A 833 3.12 9.46 0.92
N VAL A 834 3.88 10.54 1.16
CA VAL A 834 3.35 11.87 1.50
C VAL A 834 2.61 12.48 0.31
N ILE A 835 3.19 12.43 -0.89
CA ILE A 835 2.57 12.94 -2.11
C ILE A 835 1.22 12.24 -2.34
N ALA A 836 1.22 10.91 -2.29
CA ALA A 836 0.00 10.12 -2.41
C ALA A 836 -1.00 10.47 -1.30
N SER A 837 -0.57 10.52 -0.04
CA SER A 837 -1.49 10.71 1.09
C SER A 837 -2.09 12.12 1.16
N ALA A 838 -1.35 13.16 0.76
CA ALA A 838 -1.77 14.55 0.93
C ALA A 838 -2.52 15.12 -0.29
N PHE A 839 -2.13 14.70 -1.50
CA PHE A 839 -2.59 15.36 -2.74
C PHE A 839 -3.44 14.46 -3.65
N ASP A 840 -3.44 13.14 -3.45
CA ASP A 840 -4.37 12.26 -4.16
C ASP A 840 -5.82 12.74 -3.98
N SER A 841 -6.61 12.68 -5.06
CA SER A 841 -7.99 13.16 -5.08
C SER A 841 -8.13 14.63 -4.63
N ALA A 842 -7.11 15.45 -4.90
CA ALA A 842 -6.98 16.82 -4.41
C ALA A 842 -7.07 16.94 -2.87
N GLY A 843 -6.56 15.94 -2.15
CA GLY A 843 -6.64 15.90 -0.68
C GLY A 843 -8.06 15.73 -0.13
N GLN A 844 -9.04 15.37 -0.97
CA GLN A 844 -10.46 15.23 -0.59
C GLN A 844 -10.78 13.83 -0.05
N ARG A 845 -9.86 13.22 0.68
CA ARG A 845 -10.11 11.99 1.44
C ARG A 845 -10.17 12.35 2.92
N CYS A 846 -11.10 11.75 3.66
CA CYS A 846 -11.09 11.87 5.13
C CYS A 846 -9.79 11.31 5.73
N SER A 847 -9.15 10.35 5.05
CA SER A 847 -7.86 9.77 5.40
C SER A 847 -6.63 10.56 4.93
N ALA A 848 -6.80 11.66 4.19
CA ALA A 848 -5.67 12.40 3.61
C ALA A 848 -4.74 12.96 4.69
N LEU A 849 -3.44 12.97 4.39
CA LEU A 849 -2.41 13.49 5.28
C LEU A 849 -2.53 15.01 5.40
N ARG A 850 -2.77 15.50 6.61
CA ARG A 850 -2.91 16.93 6.91
C ARG A 850 -1.64 17.52 7.50
N VAL A 851 -0.94 16.74 8.35
CA VAL A 851 0.25 17.21 9.09
C VAL A 851 1.39 16.20 8.98
N LEU A 852 2.44 16.57 8.26
CA LEU A 852 3.71 15.85 8.23
C LEU A 852 4.62 16.37 9.34
N CYS A 853 5.09 15.48 10.21
CA CYS A 853 5.99 15.78 11.32
C CYS A 853 7.36 15.20 11.00
N LEU A 854 8.31 16.06 10.61
CA LEU A 854 9.66 15.64 10.24
C LEU A 854 10.63 15.83 11.40
N GLN A 855 11.44 14.82 11.69
CA GLN A 855 12.54 14.99 12.63
C GLN A 855 13.55 16.02 12.09
N GLU A 856 13.99 16.94 12.95
CA GLU A 856 14.76 18.13 12.59
C GLU A 856 15.97 17.82 11.68
N GLU A 857 16.71 16.74 11.96
CA GLU A 857 17.95 16.40 11.26
C GLU A 857 17.75 15.99 9.79
N VAL A 858 16.55 15.53 9.41
CA VAL A 858 16.23 15.12 8.03
C VAL A 858 15.23 16.05 7.35
N ALA A 859 14.66 17.01 8.09
CA ALA A 859 13.55 17.81 7.62
C ALA A 859 13.87 18.61 6.34
N ASP A 860 15.04 19.26 6.24
CA ASP A 860 15.38 20.06 5.06
C ASP A 860 15.56 19.22 3.79
N ARG A 861 16.26 18.09 3.88
CA ARG A 861 16.45 17.17 2.74
C ARG A 861 15.10 16.64 2.25
N THR A 862 14.31 16.09 3.18
CA THR A 862 13.01 15.49 2.84
C THR A 862 12.04 16.54 2.30
N LEU A 863 12.03 17.75 2.87
CA LEU A 863 11.16 18.83 2.41
C LEU A 863 11.59 19.37 1.03
N ALA A 864 12.89 19.45 0.75
CA ALA A 864 13.37 19.83 -0.58
C ALA A 864 12.96 18.81 -1.65
N MET A 865 13.12 17.52 -1.36
CA MET A 865 12.68 16.43 -2.25
C MET A 865 11.15 16.43 -2.43
N LEU A 866 10.40 16.66 -1.35
CA LEU A 866 8.95 16.76 -1.36
C LEU A 866 8.46 17.92 -2.25
N LYS A 867 9.05 19.11 -2.12
CA LYS A 867 8.73 20.26 -2.97
C LYS A 867 9.09 20.00 -4.43
N GLY A 868 10.20 19.30 -4.70
CA GLY A 868 10.56 18.88 -6.05
C GLY A 868 9.54 17.91 -6.66
N ALA A 869 9.11 16.88 -5.90
CA ALA A 869 8.09 15.94 -6.34
C ALA A 869 6.72 16.60 -6.55
N LEU A 870 6.35 17.57 -5.69
CA LEU A 870 5.12 18.34 -5.81
C LEU A 870 5.02 19.05 -7.17
N ARG A 871 6.14 19.62 -7.65
CA ARG A 871 6.21 20.31 -8.95
C ARG A 871 6.03 19.39 -10.16
N GLU A 872 6.18 18.08 -9.97
CA GLU A 872 6.05 17.09 -11.03
C GLU A 872 4.62 16.58 -11.22
N LEU A 873 3.67 17.00 -10.37
CA LEU A 873 2.26 16.63 -10.46
C LEU A 873 1.58 17.38 -11.61
N SER A 874 0.85 16.64 -12.44
CA SER A 874 -0.01 17.19 -13.49
C SER A 874 -1.40 17.48 -12.91
N ILE A 875 -1.82 18.75 -12.98
CA ILE A 875 -3.14 19.21 -12.51
C ILE A 875 -4.04 19.51 -13.71
N GLY A 876 -5.28 19.02 -13.71
CA GLY A 876 -6.21 19.32 -14.80
C GLY A 876 -7.51 18.52 -14.77
N ARG A 877 -8.27 18.61 -15.86
CA ARG A 877 -9.48 17.81 -16.04
C ARG A 877 -9.15 16.32 -16.12
N THR A 878 -9.86 15.51 -15.36
CA THR A 878 -9.52 14.11 -15.09
C THR A 878 -9.96 13.13 -16.17
N ASP A 879 -10.38 13.60 -17.33
CA ASP A 879 -10.68 12.80 -18.52
C ASP A 879 -9.42 12.35 -19.29
N ARG A 880 -8.24 12.46 -18.64
CA ARG A 880 -6.91 12.13 -19.16
C ARG A 880 -6.13 11.32 -18.15
N LEU A 881 -5.49 10.25 -18.60
CA LEU A 881 -4.67 9.37 -17.75
C LEU A 881 -3.45 10.09 -17.16
N SER A 882 -2.94 11.13 -17.83
CA SER A 882 -1.76 11.89 -17.39
C SER A 882 -2.04 12.87 -16.25
N VAL A 883 -3.29 13.03 -15.82
CA VAL A 883 -3.66 13.94 -14.73
C VAL A 883 -3.57 13.23 -13.39
N ASP A 884 -2.76 13.79 -12.49
CA ASP A 884 -2.55 13.25 -11.14
C ASP A 884 -3.56 13.84 -10.15
N VAL A 885 -3.80 15.15 -10.24
CA VAL A 885 -4.66 15.90 -9.31
C VAL A 885 -5.81 16.58 -10.09
N GLY A 886 -7.03 16.21 -9.71
CA GLY A 886 -8.27 16.79 -10.25
C GLY A 886 -8.72 18.07 -9.53
N PRO A 887 -9.95 18.54 -9.81
CA PRO A 887 -10.54 19.70 -9.13
C PRO A 887 -10.93 19.37 -7.69
N VAL A 888 -11.17 20.42 -6.90
CA VAL A 888 -12.01 20.32 -5.70
C VAL A 888 -13.48 20.39 -6.10
N ILE A 889 -14.37 19.80 -5.29
CA ILE A 889 -15.75 19.49 -5.70
C ILE A 889 -16.61 20.71 -6.05
N THR A 890 -16.40 21.85 -5.38
CA THR A 890 -17.25 23.04 -5.53
C THR A 890 -16.47 24.35 -5.37
N ALA A 891 -17.09 25.46 -5.77
CA ALA A 891 -16.53 26.79 -5.61
C ALA A 891 -16.43 27.20 -4.12
N GLU A 892 -17.38 26.74 -3.31
CA GLU A 892 -17.40 26.92 -1.86
C GLU A 892 -16.22 26.20 -1.19
N ALA A 893 -15.96 24.96 -1.59
CA ALA A 893 -14.79 24.20 -1.13
C ALA A 893 -13.49 24.93 -1.51
N LYS A 894 -13.37 25.34 -2.78
CA LYS A 894 -12.22 26.13 -3.27
C LYS A 894 -11.97 27.38 -2.43
N ALA A 895 -12.99 28.23 -2.26
CA ALA A 895 -12.89 29.47 -1.51
C ALA A 895 -12.52 29.23 -0.04
N GLY A 896 -13.08 28.20 0.58
CA GLY A 896 -12.77 27.82 1.96
C GLY A 896 -11.32 27.35 2.16
N ILE A 897 -10.76 26.65 1.17
CA ILE A 897 -9.36 26.18 1.19
C ILE A 897 -8.41 27.35 0.91
N GLU A 898 -8.63 28.12 -0.15
CA GLU A 898 -7.80 29.27 -0.51
C GLU A 898 -7.77 30.32 0.61
N GLY A 899 -8.91 30.57 1.27
CA GLY A 899 -8.98 31.46 2.42
C GLY A 899 -8.14 30.98 3.61
N HIS A 900 -8.01 29.67 3.83
CA HIS A 900 -7.12 29.12 4.85
C HIS A 900 -5.64 29.28 4.48
N VAL A 901 -5.28 29.00 3.23
CA VAL A 901 -3.90 29.19 2.73
C VAL A 901 -3.48 30.65 2.89
N GLU A 902 -4.33 31.59 2.47
CA GLU A 902 -4.05 33.01 2.54
C GLU A 902 -3.95 33.52 3.99
N ARG A 903 -4.80 33.03 4.89
CA ARG A 903 -4.69 33.34 6.32
C ARG A 903 -3.32 32.95 6.89
N LEU A 904 -2.83 31.74 6.59
CA LEU A 904 -1.52 31.30 7.08
C LEU A 904 -0.36 32.04 6.42
N ARG A 905 -0.49 32.40 5.13
CA ARG A 905 0.46 33.28 4.43
C ARG A 905 0.57 34.64 5.11
N GLN A 906 -0.56 35.24 5.46
CA GLN A 906 -0.62 36.53 6.18
C GLN A 906 -0.05 36.44 7.61
N MET A 907 -0.11 35.25 8.24
CA MET A 907 0.58 34.95 9.50
C MET A 907 2.11 34.74 9.35
N GLY A 908 2.66 34.89 8.13
CA GLY A 908 4.09 34.77 7.85
C GLY A 908 4.59 33.34 7.71
N ARG A 909 3.70 32.37 7.47
CA ARG A 909 4.08 30.98 7.21
C ARG A 909 4.65 30.85 5.78
N LYS A 910 5.62 29.95 5.61
CA LYS A 910 6.13 29.64 4.28
C LYS A 910 5.10 28.79 3.55
N VAL A 911 4.74 29.20 2.34
CA VAL A 911 3.75 28.54 1.49
C VAL A 911 4.40 28.24 0.14
N GLU A 912 4.42 26.96 -0.23
CA GLU A 912 4.81 26.48 -1.56
C GLU A 912 3.55 26.04 -2.29
N GLU A 913 3.34 26.50 -3.53
CA GLU A 913 2.21 26.13 -4.37
C GLU A 913 2.70 25.71 -5.75
N THR A 914 2.05 24.71 -6.34
CA THR A 914 2.31 24.34 -7.74
C THR A 914 1.77 25.40 -8.71
N PRO A 915 2.44 25.65 -9.84
CA PRO A 915 1.86 26.42 -10.93
C PRO A 915 0.55 25.79 -11.44
N MET A 916 -0.48 26.62 -11.63
CA MET A 916 -1.78 26.17 -12.13
C MET A 916 -1.89 26.36 -13.66
N PRO A 917 -2.13 25.28 -14.43
CA PRO A 917 -2.33 25.40 -15.88
C PRO A 917 -3.54 26.29 -16.24
N PRO A 918 -3.49 27.09 -17.32
CA PRO A 918 -4.56 28.03 -17.68
C PRO A 918 -5.95 27.38 -17.83
N GLU A 919 -6.01 26.14 -18.29
CA GLU A 919 -7.24 25.36 -18.46
C GLU A 919 -8.02 25.14 -17.17
N THR A 920 -7.35 25.14 -16.02
CA THR A 920 -7.97 24.97 -14.70
C THR A 920 -8.91 26.12 -14.31
N ARG A 921 -8.88 27.25 -15.04
CA ARG A 921 -9.77 28.40 -14.79
C ARG A 921 -11.24 28.11 -15.07
N ARG A 922 -11.55 27.05 -15.85
CA ARG A 922 -12.93 26.64 -16.16
C ARG A 922 -13.57 25.74 -15.10
N GLY A 923 -12.79 25.29 -14.13
CA GLY A 923 -13.26 24.45 -13.04
C GLY A 923 -12.86 25.00 -11.68
N THR A 924 -13.16 24.23 -10.64
CA THR A 924 -12.87 24.58 -9.25
C THR A 924 -11.61 23.87 -8.80
N PHE A 925 -10.44 24.40 -9.19
CA PHE A 925 -9.16 23.84 -8.77
C PHE A 925 -8.49 24.64 -7.66
N VAL A 926 -7.73 23.94 -6.81
CA VAL A 926 -6.81 24.49 -5.81
C VAL A 926 -5.43 23.90 -6.07
N ALA A 927 -4.39 24.72 -6.03
CA ALA A 927 -3.02 24.24 -6.18
C ALA A 927 -2.63 23.30 -5.03
N PRO A 928 -2.03 22.12 -5.31
CA PRO A 928 -1.26 21.41 -4.31
C PRO A 928 -0.31 22.33 -3.55
N THR A 929 -0.49 22.39 -2.23
CA THR A 929 0.11 23.40 -1.35
C THR A 929 0.84 22.75 -0.18
N ILE A 930 2.03 23.24 0.16
CA ILE A 930 2.76 22.90 1.39
C ILE A 930 2.92 24.14 2.25
N ILE A 931 2.55 24.03 3.54
CA ILE A 931 2.67 25.12 4.52
C ILE A 931 3.52 24.68 5.72
N GLU A 932 4.64 25.37 5.97
CA GLU A 932 5.47 25.11 7.16
C GLU A 932 4.89 25.84 8.39
N LEU A 933 4.49 25.08 9.41
CA LEU A 933 3.94 25.58 10.68
C LEU A 933 4.99 25.63 11.78
N GLN A 934 4.75 26.46 12.81
CA GLN A 934 5.55 26.45 14.04
C GLN A 934 5.00 25.45 15.07
N SER A 935 3.67 25.27 15.09
CA SER A 935 3.02 24.35 16.01
C SER A 935 1.75 23.79 15.40
N LEU A 936 1.40 22.55 15.79
CA LEU A 936 0.16 21.90 15.41
C LEU A 936 -1.08 22.69 15.87
N ARG A 937 -0.95 23.47 16.97
CA ARG A 937 -2.03 24.29 17.55
C ARG A 937 -2.53 25.41 16.64
N GLU A 938 -1.81 25.71 15.56
CA GLU A 938 -2.24 26.69 14.55
C GLU A 938 -3.38 26.16 13.66
N LEU A 939 -3.63 24.84 13.71
CA LEU A 939 -4.72 24.18 13.03
C LEU A 939 -5.89 23.97 13.99
N THR A 940 -6.98 24.70 13.76
CA THR A 940 -8.17 24.66 14.63
C THR A 940 -9.30 23.78 14.07
N ARG A 941 -9.24 23.42 12.78
CA ARG A 941 -10.23 22.59 12.08
C ARG A 941 -9.57 21.81 10.94
N GLU A 942 -10.27 20.83 10.41
CA GLU A 942 -9.88 20.16 9.17
C GLU A 942 -9.96 21.13 7.98
N VAL A 943 -8.99 21.02 7.07
CA VAL A 943 -8.98 21.68 5.77
C VAL A 943 -9.05 20.61 4.69
N PHE A 944 -10.22 20.48 4.06
CA PHE A 944 -10.54 19.38 3.17
C PHE A 944 -10.10 19.66 1.72
N GLY A 945 -8.79 19.76 1.50
CA GLY A 945 -8.20 20.08 0.20
C GLY A 945 -6.74 19.68 0.09
N PRO A 946 -6.06 20.03 -1.02
CA PRO A 946 -4.69 19.58 -1.30
C PRO A 946 -3.66 20.45 -0.57
N VAL A 947 -3.80 20.57 0.76
CA VAL A 947 -2.97 21.42 1.63
C VAL A 947 -2.28 20.56 2.69
N LEU A 948 -0.98 20.35 2.52
CA LEU A 948 -0.13 19.68 3.49
C LEU A 948 0.49 20.69 4.44
N HIS A 949 0.38 20.44 5.74
CA HIS A 949 1.11 21.20 6.75
C HIS A 949 2.34 20.43 7.18
N VAL A 950 3.46 21.11 7.44
CA VAL A 950 4.71 20.50 7.89
C VAL A 950 5.13 21.13 9.21
N ILE A 951 5.40 20.30 10.22
CA ILE A 951 6.07 20.70 11.45
C ILE A 951 7.37 19.93 11.62
N ARG A 952 8.32 20.54 12.32
CA ARG A 952 9.60 19.94 12.67
C ARG A 952 9.61 19.59 14.14
N TYR A 953 10.26 18.49 14.52
CA TYR A 953 10.37 18.10 15.92
C TYR A 953 11.76 17.54 16.25
N LYS A 954 12.17 17.66 17.51
CA LYS A 954 13.37 17.00 18.02
C LYS A 954 13.02 15.59 18.49
N ARG A 955 13.92 14.62 18.30
CA ARG A 955 13.68 13.23 18.73
C ARG A 955 13.31 13.08 20.22
N SER A 956 13.85 13.96 21.08
CA SER A 956 13.53 14.03 22.52
C SER A 956 12.08 14.40 22.81
N ASP A 957 11.46 15.12 21.88
CA ASP A 957 10.13 15.72 22.06
C ASP A 957 9.03 14.86 21.41
N LEU A 958 9.37 13.65 20.94
CA LEU A 958 8.45 12.71 20.27
C LEU A 958 7.18 12.48 21.09
N ASP A 959 7.31 12.33 22.41
CA ASP A 959 6.17 12.11 23.30
C ASP A 959 5.24 13.33 23.35
N SER A 960 5.81 14.53 23.44
CA SER A 960 5.03 15.77 23.42
C SER A 960 4.34 15.97 22.06
N LEU A 961 4.98 15.55 20.97
CA LEU A 961 4.38 15.59 19.64
C LEU A 961 3.17 14.64 19.54
N ILE A 962 3.28 13.42 20.08
CA ILE A 962 2.15 12.47 20.15
C ILE A 962 1.00 13.09 20.96
N ASP A 963 1.33 13.75 22.07
CA ASP A 963 0.33 14.43 22.91
C ASP A 963 -0.34 15.59 22.16
N ASP A 964 0.41 16.42 21.42
CA ASP A 964 -0.14 17.51 20.60
C ASP A 964 -1.04 16.97 19.46
N ILE A 965 -0.70 15.83 18.83
CA ILE A 965 -1.54 15.18 17.81
C ILE A 965 -2.86 14.69 18.45
N ASN A 966 -2.77 13.97 19.57
CA ASN A 966 -3.93 13.47 20.29
C ASN A 966 -4.83 14.61 20.81
N ALA A 967 -4.23 15.75 21.18
CA ALA A 967 -4.94 16.93 21.69
C ALA A 967 -5.84 17.61 20.66
N THR A 968 -5.70 17.31 19.36
CA THR A 968 -6.65 17.76 18.33
C THR A 968 -8.07 17.23 18.56
N GLY A 969 -8.20 16.13 19.31
CA GLY A 969 -9.47 15.44 19.56
C GLY A 969 -9.93 14.53 18.41
N TYR A 970 -9.29 14.63 17.23
CA TYR A 970 -9.49 13.70 16.12
C TYR A 970 -8.71 12.40 16.34
N GLY A 971 -9.02 11.38 15.55
CA GLY A 971 -8.35 10.09 15.63
C GLY A 971 -8.72 9.13 14.51
N LEU A 972 -8.54 9.55 13.25
CA LEU A 972 -8.92 8.76 12.07
C LEU A 972 -7.74 7.95 11.50
N THR A 973 -6.85 8.58 10.73
CA THR A 973 -5.64 7.92 10.19
C THR A 973 -4.35 8.51 10.74
N PHE A 974 -3.31 7.67 10.81
CA PHE A 974 -1.98 8.05 11.25
C PHE A 974 -0.90 7.27 10.52
N GLY A 975 0.17 7.97 10.12
CA GLY A 975 1.35 7.37 9.49
C GLY A 975 2.57 7.40 10.39
N LEU A 976 3.39 6.36 10.32
CA LEU A 976 4.72 6.36 10.92
C LEU A 976 5.74 5.78 9.94
N HIS A 977 6.74 6.58 9.59
CA HIS A 977 7.93 6.13 8.88
C HIS A 977 9.11 6.03 9.85
N THR A 978 9.51 4.80 10.12
CA THR A 978 10.65 4.45 10.96
C THR A 978 11.10 3.01 10.69
N ARG A 979 12.38 2.73 10.92
CA ARG A 979 12.96 1.39 10.93
C ARG A 979 13.21 0.86 12.35
N LEU A 980 12.81 1.61 13.38
CA LEU A 980 13.06 1.29 14.79
C LEU A 980 11.82 0.71 15.47
N ASP A 981 11.96 -0.49 16.05
CA ASP A 981 10.84 -1.18 16.67
C ASP A 981 10.43 -0.53 18.01
N GLU A 982 11.35 0.06 18.79
CA GLU A 982 11.03 0.86 19.97
C GLU A 982 10.20 2.08 19.58
N THR A 983 10.56 2.74 18.48
CA THR A 983 9.80 3.90 18.00
C THR A 983 8.41 3.47 17.54
N ILE A 984 8.28 2.35 16.82
CA ILE A 984 6.96 1.77 16.48
C ILE A 984 6.17 1.52 17.76
N ALA A 985 6.70 0.72 18.69
CA ALA A 985 6.00 0.33 19.91
C ALA A 985 5.60 1.54 20.77
N ARG A 986 6.51 2.51 20.95
CA ARG A 986 6.27 3.73 21.73
C ARG A 986 5.18 4.61 21.10
N VAL A 987 5.23 4.82 19.78
CA VAL A 987 4.24 5.62 19.07
C VAL A 987 2.89 4.90 19.04
N THR A 988 2.84 3.64 18.60
CA THR A 988 1.58 2.89 18.50
C THR A 988 0.94 2.59 19.84
N GLY A 989 1.72 2.53 20.93
CA GLY A 989 1.22 2.38 22.29
C GLY A 989 0.61 3.64 22.89
N ARG A 990 0.82 4.83 22.28
CA ARG A 990 0.35 6.12 22.81
C ARG A 990 -0.57 6.90 21.87
N ILE A 991 -0.43 6.73 20.56
CA ILE A 991 -1.25 7.43 19.57
C ILE A 991 -2.70 6.92 19.65
N ALA A 992 -3.67 7.84 19.70
CA ALA A 992 -5.08 7.51 19.89
C ALA A 992 -5.85 7.72 18.57
N VAL A 993 -5.73 6.74 17.66
CA VAL A 993 -6.25 6.80 16.29
C VAL A 993 -6.80 5.44 15.85
N GLY A 994 -7.82 5.44 14.98
CA GLY A 994 -8.46 4.21 14.54
C GLY A 994 -7.68 3.41 13.49
N ASN A 995 -6.91 4.06 12.61
CA ASN A 995 -6.18 3.41 11.52
C ASN A 995 -4.70 3.88 11.51
N ILE A 996 -3.79 2.95 11.75
CA ILE A 996 -2.34 3.17 11.81
C ILE A 996 -1.68 2.54 10.58
N TYR A 997 -0.78 3.27 9.94
CA TYR A 997 -0.03 2.81 8.77
C TYR A 997 1.47 2.99 9.01
N ILE A 998 2.24 1.90 8.86
CA ILE A 998 3.68 1.89 9.12
C ILE A 998 4.44 1.68 7.80
N ASN A 999 5.33 2.63 7.47
CA ASN A 999 6.18 2.65 6.27
C ASN A 999 5.40 2.50 4.94
N ARG A 1000 4.26 3.19 4.85
CA ARG A 1000 3.40 3.28 3.67
C ARG A 1000 2.51 4.52 3.78
N ASN A 1001 1.85 4.89 2.68
CA ASN A 1001 0.77 5.88 2.68
C ASN A 1001 -0.37 5.56 3.66
N ILE A 1002 -1.17 6.57 4.01
CA ILE A 1002 -2.25 6.49 5.02
C ILE A 1002 -3.66 6.46 4.41
N ILE A 1003 -3.78 6.21 3.10
CA ILE A 1003 -5.02 6.27 2.33
C ILE A 1003 -5.39 4.89 1.75
N GLY A 1004 -6.59 4.78 1.18
CA GLY A 1004 -7.01 3.56 0.48
C GLY A 1004 -7.16 2.34 1.38
N ALA A 1005 -7.80 2.50 2.54
CA ALA A 1005 -8.12 1.37 3.42
C ALA A 1005 -8.98 0.34 2.67
N VAL A 1006 -8.60 -0.94 2.75
CA VAL A 1006 -9.25 -2.03 2.04
C VAL A 1006 -10.25 -2.72 2.97
N VAL A 1007 -11.49 -2.86 2.51
CA VAL A 1007 -12.60 -3.50 3.24
C VAL A 1007 -12.21 -4.91 3.73
N GLY A 1008 -12.41 -5.18 5.02
CA GLY A 1008 -12.06 -6.47 5.64
C GLY A 1008 -10.57 -6.72 5.85
N VAL A 1009 -9.69 -5.79 5.44
CA VAL A 1009 -8.22 -5.89 5.63
C VAL A 1009 -7.72 -4.78 6.55
N GLN A 1010 -8.12 -3.53 6.29
CA GLN A 1010 -7.97 -2.42 7.21
C GLN A 1010 -9.35 -1.83 7.52
N PRO A 1011 -10.18 -2.48 8.37
CA PRO A 1011 -11.44 -1.89 8.81
C PRO A 1011 -11.28 -0.40 9.15
N PHE A 1012 -12.14 0.42 8.56
CA PHE A 1012 -11.92 1.86 8.50
C PHE A 1012 -12.90 2.62 9.39
N GLY A 1013 -12.37 3.52 10.20
CA GLY A 1013 -13.17 4.37 11.09
C GLY A 1013 -12.35 4.90 12.26
N GLY A 1014 -12.75 6.04 12.80
CA GLY A 1014 -11.98 6.76 13.80
C GLY A 1014 -12.53 6.66 15.21
N ARG A 1015 -11.98 7.52 16.09
CA ARG A 1015 -12.46 7.78 17.44
C ARG A 1015 -12.59 9.28 17.69
N GLY A 1016 -13.17 9.66 18.83
CA GLY A 1016 -13.25 11.06 19.24
C GLY A 1016 -14.04 11.88 18.23
N LEU A 1017 -13.49 13.00 17.78
CA LEU A 1017 -14.12 13.87 16.77
C LEU A 1017 -14.21 13.24 15.39
N SER A 1018 -13.52 12.12 15.15
CA SER A 1018 -13.49 11.43 13.84
C SER A 1018 -14.60 10.41 13.66
N GLY A 1019 -15.27 9.98 14.73
CA GLY A 1019 -16.44 9.15 14.57
C GLY A 1019 -16.86 8.38 15.81
N THR A 1020 -18.04 7.80 15.72
CA THR A 1020 -18.62 6.94 16.77
C THR A 1020 -18.11 5.51 16.69
N GLY A 1021 -17.73 5.05 15.50
CA GLY A 1021 -17.70 3.63 15.15
C GLY A 1021 -19.11 3.01 15.13
N PRO A 1022 -19.22 1.69 14.94
CA PRO A 1022 -18.14 0.75 14.60
C PRO A 1022 -17.54 0.98 13.21
N LYS A 1023 -16.37 0.41 12.95
CA LYS A 1023 -15.63 0.58 11.69
C LYS A 1023 -16.39 0.00 10.50
N ALA A 1024 -16.48 0.78 9.41
CA ALA A 1024 -16.93 0.29 8.12
C ALA A 1024 -15.97 -0.79 7.60
N GLY A 1025 -16.52 -1.85 7.01
CA GLY A 1025 -15.74 -2.98 6.52
C GLY A 1025 -15.09 -3.80 7.64
N GLY A 1026 -15.56 -3.61 8.89
CA GLY A 1026 -15.14 -4.35 10.07
C GLY A 1026 -16.22 -5.31 10.58
N PRO A 1027 -15.84 -6.23 11.48
CA PRO A 1027 -16.72 -7.31 11.93
C PRO A 1027 -17.81 -6.84 12.92
N LEU A 1028 -17.69 -5.64 13.50
CA LEU A 1028 -18.68 -5.08 14.42
C LEU A 1028 -19.77 -4.28 13.72
N TYR A 1029 -19.59 -3.92 12.44
CA TYR A 1029 -20.45 -2.97 11.74
C TYR A 1029 -21.92 -3.39 11.68
N LEU A 1030 -22.17 -4.62 11.21
CA LEU A 1030 -23.53 -5.15 11.03
C LEU A 1030 -24.30 -5.28 12.35
N GLY A 1031 -23.60 -5.54 13.46
CA GLY A 1031 -24.22 -5.68 14.78
C GLY A 1031 -24.88 -4.40 15.29
N ARG A 1032 -24.53 -3.24 14.74
CA ARG A 1032 -25.10 -1.94 15.13
C ARG A 1032 -26.43 -1.65 14.45
N LEU A 1033 -26.80 -2.46 13.44
CA LEU A 1033 -27.95 -2.28 12.58
C LEU A 1033 -29.10 -3.25 12.92
N VAL A 1034 -29.07 -3.79 14.13
CA VAL A 1034 -30.05 -4.74 14.69
C VAL A 1034 -30.33 -4.39 16.16
N GLU A 1035 -31.49 -4.77 16.69
CA GLU A 1035 -31.91 -4.41 18.06
C GLU A 1035 -31.06 -5.10 19.13
N ASP A 1036 -30.90 -6.40 19.02
CA ASP A 1036 -30.08 -7.23 19.88
C ASP A 1036 -29.50 -8.36 19.01
N ASP A 1037 -28.20 -8.60 19.12
CA ASP A 1037 -27.53 -9.59 18.30
C ASP A 1037 -27.39 -10.94 19.04
N PRO A 1038 -28.15 -11.97 18.65
CA PRO A 1038 -28.16 -13.26 19.33
C PRO A 1038 -26.89 -14.08 19.07
N THR A 1039 -26.11 -13.70 18.06
CA THR A 1039 -24.87 -14.37 17.65
C THR A 1039 -23.68 -13.43 17.70
N ALA A 1040 -23.80 -12.32 18.47
CA ALA A 1040 -22.66 -11.47 18.83
C ALA A 1040 -21.49 -12.40 19.13
N PRO A 1041 -20.36 -12.27 18.40
CA PRO A 1041 -19.31 -13.25 18.49
C PRO A 1041 -19.01 -13.41 19.97
N GLY A 1042 -19.11 -14.64 20.48
CA GLY A 1042 -18.58 -14.97 21.79
C GLY A 1042 -17.07 -14.76 21.68
N ILE A 1043 -16.64 -13.51 21.77
CA ILE A 1043 -15.25 -13.15 21.75
C ILE A 1043 -14.79 -13.55 23.13
N SER A 1044 -14.17 -14.72 23.24
CA SER A 1044 -13.50 -15.09 24.48
C SER A 1044 -12.52 -13.97 24.83
N PRO A 1045 -12.50 -13.51 26.08
CA PRO A 1045 -11.59 -12.46 26.50
C PRO A 1045 -10.15 -12.90 26.26
N ALA A 1046 -9.39 -12.07 25.55
CA ALA A 1046 -7.94 -12.26 25.47
C ALA A 1046 -7.25 -11.75 26.75
N MET A 1047 -7.86 -10.77 27.41
CA MET A 1047 -7.41 -10.17 28.65
C MET A 1047 -8.59 -9.98 29.59
N VAL A 1048 -8.35 -10.21 30.88
CA VAL A 1048 -9.31 -9.90 31.94
C VAL A 1048 -8.79 -8.67 32.67
N ASP A 1049 -9.62 -7.64 32.81
CA ASP A 1049 -9.22 -6.42 33.52
C ASP A 1049 -9.11 -6.69 35.04
N PRO A 1050 -7.98 -6.34 35.69
CA PRO A 1050 -7.78 -6.58 37.12
C PRO A 1050 -8.82 -5.88 38.01
N ALA A 1051 -9.33 -4.71 37.61
CA ALA A 1051 -10.36 -4.00 38.36
C ALA A 1051 -11.70 -4.75 38.30
N LEU A 1052 -12.02 -5.41 37.18
CA LEU A 1052 -13.21 -6.27 37.13
C LEU A 1052 -13.08 -7.47 38.09
N GLU A 1053 -11.92 -8.13 38.13
CA GLU A 1053 -11.71 -9.27 39.03
C GLU A 1053 -11.71 -8.86 40.51
N ALA A 1054 -11.17 -7.68 40.81
CA ALA A 1054 -11.24 -7.10 42.15
C ALA A 1054 -12.68 -6.78 42.54
N LEU A 1055 -13.48 -6.21 41.63
CA LEU A 1055 -14.90 -5.95 41.84
C LEU A 1055 -15.68 -7.26 42.06
N GLU A 1056 -15.46 -8.28 41.23
CA GLU A 1056 -16.08 -9.60 41.38
C GLU A 1056 -15.81 -10.21 42.76
N ARG A 1057 -14.53 -10.30 43.16
CA ARG A 1057 -14.13 -10.86 44.46
C ARG A 1057 -14.68 -10.07 45.63
N TRP A 1058 -14.68 -8.75 45.53
CA TRP A 1058 -15.23 -7.89 46.56
C TRP A 1058 -16.75 -8.07 46.70
N LEU A 1059 -17.48 -8.18 45.59
CA LEU A 1059 -18.93 -8.44 45.62
C LEU A 1059 -19.24 -9.80 46.25
N ASP A 1060 -18.55 -10.86 45.86
CA ASP A 1060 -18.73 -12.19 46.48
C ASP A 1060 -18.36 -12.18 47.97
N GLY A 1061 -17.24 -11.54 48.34
CA GLY A 1061 -16.80 -11.41 49.73
C GLY A 1061 -17.76 -10.66 50.64
N ASN A 1062 -18.61 -9.79 50.08
CA ASN A 1062 -19.66 -9.06 50.79
C ASN A 1062 -21.05 -9.74 50.69
N GLY A 1063 -21.11 -11.00 50.26
CA GLY A 1063 -22.37 -11.77 50.18
C GLY A 1063 -23.26 -11.39 48.99
N ARG A 1064 -22.73 -10.72 47.97
CA ARG A 1064 -23.48 -10.19 46.82
C ARG A 1064 -23.31 -11.03 45.55
N SER A 1065 -23.47 -12.35 45.66
CA SER A 1065 -23.12 -13.28 44.57
C SER A 1065 -23.90 -13.09 43.27
N ALA A 1066 -25.14 -12.61 43.33
CA ALA A 1066 -25.90 -12.27 42.12
C ALA A 1066 -25.25 -11.11 41.35
N ALA A 1067 -24.76 -10.09 42.06
CA ALA A 1067 -24.06 -8.95 41.48
C ALA A 1067 -22.66 -9.34 40.97
N ALA A 1068 -21.95 -10.22 41.66
CA ALA A 1068 -20.71 -10.83 41.16
C ALA A 1068 -20.95 -11.68 39.89
N GLY A 1069 -22.12 -12.30 39.76
CA GLY A 1069 -22.56 -13.00 38.55
C GLY A 1069 -22.55 -12.11 37.30
N LEU A 1070 -22.91 -10.83 37.43
CA LEU A 1070 -22.85 -9.85 36.34
C LEU A 1070 -21.41 -9.59 35.89
N CYS A 1071 -20.46 -9.56 36.84
CA CYS A 1071 -19.04 -9.43 36.52
C CYS A 1071 -18.52 -10.66 35.76
N ARG A 1072 -18.93 -11.87 36.17
CA ARG A 1072 -18.58 -13.12 35.46
C ARG A 1072 -19.15 -13.17 34.05
N GLU A 1073 -20.38 -12.74 33.85
CA GLU A 1073 -20.99 -12.69 32.52
C GLU A 1073 -20.26 -11.67 31.62
N ALA A 1074 -20.02 -10.46 32.14
CA ALA A 1074 -19.29 -9.42 31.39
C ALA A 1074 -17.86 -9.87 31.05
N LYS A 1075 -17.17 -10.53 32.00
CA LYS A 1075 -15.86 -11.16 31.79
C LYS A 1075 -15.89 -12.17 30.64
N ALA A 1076 -16.87 -13.07 30.61
CA ALA A 1076 -16.98 -14.12 29.60
C ALA A 1076 -17.26 -13.59 28.18
N ARG A 1077 -17.85 -12.39 28.06
CA ARG A 1077 -18.28 -11.79 26.79
C ARG A 1077 -17.36 -10.69 26.25
N SER A 1078 -16.40 -10.21 27.04
CA SER A 1078 -15.57 -9.06 26.66
C SER A 1078 -14.60 -9.39 25.53
N GLY A 1079 -14.53 -8.51 24.52
CA GLY A 1079 -13.55 -8.59 23.43
C GLY A 1079 -12.20 -7.95 23.73
N LEU A 1080 -11.99 -7.38 24.93
CA LEU A 1080 -10.80 -6.60 25.27
C LEU A 1080 -9.49 -7.36 25.03
N GLY A 1081 -8.51 -6.67 24.43
CA GLY A 1081 -7.16 -7.17 24.20
C GLY A 1081 -7.06 -8.16 23.04
N ARG A 1082 -8.18 -8.48 22.36
CA ARG A 1082 -8.14 -9.35 21.19
C ARG A 1082 -7.35 -8.68 20.08
N THR A 1083 -6.43 -9.43 19.50
CA THR A 1083 -5.68 -9.06 18.29
C THR A 1083 -5.86 -10.16 17.25
N MET A 1084 -6.05 -9.78 15.99
CA MET A 1084 -6.11 -10.70 14.85
C MET A 1084 -5.31 -10.14 13.68
N GLU A 1085 -4.66 -11.04 12.94
CA GLU A 1085 -4.09 -10.72 11.64
C GLU A 1085 -5.15 -11.00 10.57
N LEU A 1086 -5.46 -9.99 9.76
CA LEU A 1086 -6.45 -10.04 8.68
C LEU A 1086 -5.76 -10.45 7.39
N LYS A 1087 -6.40 -11.35 6.63
CA LYS A 1087 -5.90 -11.80 5.33
C LYS A 1087 -5.82 -10.63 4.36
N GLY A 1088 -4.73 -10.55 3.61
CA GLY A 1088 -4.47 -9.47 2.67
C GLY A 1088 -3.32 -9.82 1.72
N PRO A 1089 -2.81 -8.83 0.98
CA PRO A 1089 -1.72 -9.03 0.03
C PRO A 1089 -0.41 -9.42 0.75
N VAL A 1090 0.47 -10.12 0.04
CA VAL A 1090 1.82 -10.39 0.51
C VAL A 1090 2.61 -9.09 0.70
N GLY A 1091 3.61 -9.11 1.57
CA GLY A 1091 4.44 -7.93 1.81
C GLY A 1091 3.74 -6.84 2.62
N GLU A 1092 2.62 -7.20 3.26
CA GLU A 1092 1.92 -6.40 4.26
C GLU A 1092 1.52 -7.30 5.43
N ARG A 1093 1.47 -6.72 6.62
CA ARG A 1093 0.86 -7.34 7.79
C ARG A 1093 -0.26 -6.42 8.29
N ASN A 1094 -1.48 -6.94 8.32
CA ASN A 1094 -2.67 -6.17 8.64
C ASN A 1094 -3.28 -6.69 9.93
N LEU A 1095 -3.23 -5.88 10.98
CA LEU A 1095 -3.68 -6.24 12.31
C LEU A 1095 -4.98 -5.50 12.62
N TYR A 1096 -5.85 -6.17 13.35
CA TYR A 1096 -7.04 -5.60 13.97
C TYR A 1096 -7.02 -5.93 15.45
N ALA A 1097 -7.22 -4.92 16.30
CA ALA A 1097 -7.19 -5.06 17.74
C ALA A 1097 -8.36 -4.34 18.42
N LEU A 1098 -8.73 -4.83 19.60
CA LEU A 1098 -9.79 -4.27 20.44
C LEU A 1098 -9.20 -3.69 21.73
N HIS A 1099 -9.33 -2.38 21.90
CA HIS A 1099 -8.82 -1.60 23.01
C HIS A 1099 -9.96 -1.00 23.86
N PRO A 1100 -9.68 -0.48 25.07
CA PRO A 1100 -10.65 0.34 25.79
C PRO A 1100 -10.99 1.62 25.01
N ARG A 1101 -12.24 2.09 25.06
CA ARG A 1101 -12.65 3.39 24.49
C ARG A 1101 -12.18 4.59 25.31
N GLY A 1102 -11.80 4.37 26.56
CA GLY A 1102 -11.30 5.39 27.47
C GLY A 1102 -12.22 5.61 28.66
N ARG A 1103 -12.92 6.75 28.71
CA ARG A 1103 -13.82 7.13 29.81
C ARG A 1103 -15.28 6.89 29.43
N ILE A 1104 -16.00 6.12 30.24
CA ILE A 1104 -17.44 5.85 30.04
C ILE A 1104 -18.25 6.57 31.12
N LEU A 1105 -19.24 7.36 30.70
CA LEU A 1105 -20.19 7.98 31.61
C LEU A 1105 -21.21 6.95 32.09
N LEU A 1106 -21.38 6.82 33.41
CA LEU A 1106 -22.37 5.97 34.04
C LEU A 1106 -23.47 6.84 34.65
N VAL A 1107 -24.72 6.62 34.23
CA VAL A 1107 -25.92 7.30 34.75
C VAL A 1107 -26.83 6.24 35.39
N PRO A 1108 -26.49 5.76 36.60
CA PRO A 1108 -27.30 4.77 37.32
C PRO A 1108 -28.41 5.42 38.16
N LYS A 1109 -29.42 4.62 38.49
CA LYS A 1109 -30.48 4.91 39.47
C LYS A 1109 -30.56 3.87 40.58
N THR A 1110 -30.20 2.62 40.29
CA THR A 1110 -30.22 1.52 41.25
C THR A 1110 -28.83 0.94 41.46
N GLU A 1111 -28.61 0.40 42.65
CA GLU A 1111 -27.36 -0.27 43.02
C GLU A 1111 -27.02 -1.44 42.09
N THR A 1112 -28.01 -2.27 41.73
CA THR A 1112 -27.83 -3.41 40.82
C THR A 1112 -27.33 -2.97 39.46
N ARG A 1113 -27.89 -1.88 38.92
CA ARG A 1113 -27.51 -1.36 37.60
C ARG A 1113 -26.22 -0.59 37.62
N LEU A 1114 -25.91 0.14 38.70
CA LEU A 1114 -24.57 0.67 38.89
C LEU A 1114 -23.53 -0.44 38.78
N ILE A 1115 -23.76 -1.61 39.41
CA ILE A 1115 -22.83 -2.74 39.30
C ILE A 1115 -22.82 -3.34 37.89
N ALA A 1116 -23.97 -3.47 37.22
CA ALA A 1116 -24.02 -3.95 35.84
C ALA A 1116 -23.24 -3.02 34.88
N GLN A 1117 -23.37 -1.71 35.07
CA GLN A 1117 -22.66 -0.68 34.32
C GLN A 1117 -21.15 -0.73 34.60
N LEU A 1118 -20.75 -0.84 35.86
CA LEU A 1118 -19.36 -1.02 36.27
C LEU A 1118 -18.77 -2.31 35.69
N ALA A 1119 -19.48 -3.44 35.79
CA ALA A 1119 -19.05 -4.71 35.23
C ALA A 1119 -18.82 -4.60 33.72
N ALA A 1120 -19.75 -3.98 32.98
CA ALA A 1120 -19.61 -3.80 31.54
C ALA A 1120 -18.42 -2.90 31.16
N ALA A 1121 -18.27 -1.74 31.82
CA ALA A 1121 -17.21 -0.79 31.54
C ALA A 1121 -15.81 -1.31 31.94
N LEU A 1122 -15.70 -1.92 33.13
CA LEU A 1122 -14.43 -2.49 33.61
C LEU A 1122 -14.05 -3.75 32.82
N ALA A 1123 -15.00 -4.60 32.41
CA ALA A 1123 -14.70 -5.75 31.56
C ALA A 1123 -14.10 -5.37 30.21
N THR A 1124 -14.39 -4.16 29.74
CA THR A 1124 -13.85 -3.58 28.51
C THR A 1124 -12.69 -2.62 28.77
N GLY A 1125 -12.13 -2.62 29.99
CA GLY A 1125 -10.90 -1.93 30.36
C GLY A 1125 -11.02 -0.43 30.55
N ASN A 1126 -12.24 0.10 30.59
CA ASN A 1126 -12.50 1.53 30.62
C ASN A 1126 -12.37 2.13 32.03
N ALA A 1127 -12.01 3.41 32.09
CA ALA A 1127 -12.27 4.24 33.26
C ALA A 1127 -13.73 4.69 33.27
N VAL A 1128 -14.29 4.96 34.44
CA VAL A 1128 -15.71 5.32 34.58
C VAL A 1128 -15.88 6.64 35.31
N ILE A 1129 -16.81 7.43 34.79
CA ILE A 1129 -17.25 8.70 35.38
C ILE A 1129 -18.71 8.50 35.78
N ILE A 1130 -19.02 8.57 37.07
CA ILE A 1130 -20.35 8.24 37.58
C ILE A 1130 -21.09 9.53 37.95
N ASP A 1131 -22.33 9.65 37.51
CA ASP A 1131 -23.21 10.76 37.89
C ASP A 1131 -23.48 10.73 39.40
N GLN A 1132 -22.93 11.71 40.11
CA GLN A 1132 -23.06 11.86 41.56
C GLN A 1132 -24.49 12.22 41.97
N ASN A 1133 -25.31 12.74 41.04
CA ASN A 1133 -26.72 13.02 41.33
C ASN A 1133 -27.56 11.74 41.52
N SER A 1134 -27.01 10.56 41.20
CA SER A 1134 -27.63 9.27 41.51
C SER A 1134 -27.73 8.98 43.02
N GLY A 1135 -26.88 9.60 43.86
CA GLY A 1135 -26.85 9.34 45.31
C GLY A 1135 -26.35 7.94 45.70
N LEU A 1136 -25.63 7.25 44.81
CA LEU A 1136 -25.16 5.87 44.99
C LEU A 1136 -23.69 5.79 45.43
N ASP A 1137 -23.08 6.87 45.90
CA ASP A 1137 -21.66 6.90 46.32
C ASP A 1137 -21.35 5.90 47.45
N ALA A 1138 -22.31 5.71 48.36
CA ALA A 1138 -22.18 4.76 49.46
C ALA A 1138 -22.09 3.29 49.01
N VAL A 1139 -22.60 2.94 47.82
CA VAL A 1139 -22.58 1.57 47.27
C VAL A 1139 -21.15 1.06 47.12
N LEU A 1140 -20.20 1.93 46.80
CA LEU A 1140 -18.80 1.57 46.53
C LEU A 1140 -17.88 1.84 47.74
N LYS A 1141 -18.45 2.13 48.90
CA LYS A 1141 -17.67 2.35 50.12
C LYS A 1141 -16.91 1.08 50.49
N GLY A 1142 -15.59 1.17 50.55
CA GLY A 1142 -14.72 0.03 50.85
C GLY A 1142 -14.46 -0.89 49.67
N ALA A 1143 -14.76 -0.47 48.43
CA ALA A 1143 -14.32 -1.17 47.23
C ALA A 1143 -12.78 -1.20 47.12
N PRO A 1144 -12.20 -2.19 46.43
CA PRO A 1144 -10.74 -2.34 46.33
C PRO A 1144 -10.07 -1.13 45.64
N PRO A 1145 -8.81 -0.79 45.98
CA PRO A 1145 -8.07 0.31 45.36
C PRO A 1145 -8.01 0.22 43.83
N GLU A 1146 -7.91 -0.99 43.27
CA GLU A 1146 -7.87 -1.24 41.83
C GLU A 1146 -9.17 -0.79 41.13
N VAL A 1147 -10.30 -0.96 41.81
CA VAL A 1147 -11.62 -0.50 41.33
C VAL A 1147 -11.72 1.01 41.50
N LEU A 1148 -11.41 1.52 42.70
CA LEU A 1148 -11.53 2.95 43.01
C LEU A 1148 -10.63 3.82 42.12
N ALA A 1149 -9.46 3.33 41.72
CA ALA A 1149 -8.55 4.03 40.80
C ALA A 1149 -9.16 4.25 39.40
N ARG A 1150 -10.19 3.48 39.03
CA ARG A 1150 -10.91 3.63 37.75
C ARG A 1150 -12.14 4.53 37.84
N ILE A 1151 -12.54 4.97 39.04
CA ILE A 1151 -13.82 5.62 39.28
C ILE A 1151 -13.63 7.09 39.63
N THR A 1152 -14.36 7.96 38.95
CA THR A 1152 -14.52 9.37 39.34
C THR A 1152 -16.00 9.69 39.45
N TRP A 1153 -16.42 10.35 40.52
CA TRP A 1153 -17.78 10.84 40.69
C TRP A 1153 -17.86 12.31 40.27
N THR A 1154 -18.92 12.70 39.57
CA THR A 1154 -19.09 14.09 39.15
C THR A 1154 -20.53 14.57 39.18
N LYS A 1155 -20.72 15.86 39.46
CA LYS A 1155 -21.99 16.59 39.26
C LYS A 1155 -22.03 17.37 37.94
N ASN A 1156 -20.88 17.50 37.26
CA ASN A 1156 -20.74 18.28 36.04
C ASN A 1156 -20.12 17.40 34.95
N TRP A 1157 -21.00 16.92 34.05
CA TRP A 1157 -20.59 16.04 32.96
C TRP A 1157 -19.67 16.74 31.97
N GLU A 1158 -19.90 18.02 31.68
CA GLU A 1158 -19.10 18.80 30.74
C GLU A 1158 -17.64 18.92 31.19
N ALA A 1159 -17.39 19.25 32.46
CA ALA A 1159 -16.05 19.44 32.99
C ALA A 1159 -15.21 18.13 33.08
N ASN A 1160 -15.84 16.96 32.95
CA ASN A 1160 -15.19 15.65 33.12
C ASN A 1160 -15.13 14.81 31.82
N GLY A 1161 -15.61 15.38 30.71
CA GLY A 1161 -15.41 14.81 29.39
C GLY A 1161 -13.95 14.91 28.91
N PRO A 1162 -13.67 14.53 27.65
CA PRO A 1162 -14.59 13.88 26.71
C PRO A 1162 -14.87 12.42 27.09
N TYR A 1163 -16.05 11.91 26.71
CA TYR A 1163 -16.48 10.53 26.93
C TYR A 1163 -16.35 9.69 25.66
N GLY A 1164 -15.91 8.45 25.80
CA GLY A 1164 -15.89 7.45 24.72
C GLY A 1164 -17.23 6.73 24.53
N GLY A 1165 -18.13 6.83 25.51
CA GLY A 1165 -19.47 6.23 25.51
C GLY A 1165 -20.22 6.53 26.81
N ALA A 1166 -21.50 6.17 26.86
CA ALA A 1166 -22.35 6.35 28.04
C ALA A 1166 -23.28 5.14 28.28
N LEU A 1167 -23.44 4.73 29.53
CA LEU A 1167 -24.40 3.72 29.97
C LEU A 1167 -25.45 4.38 30.87
N ILE A 1168 -26.71 4.27 30.47
CA ILE A 1168 -27.84 4.95 31.11
C ILE A 1168 -28.79 3.91 31.69
N GLU A 1169 -29.25 4.14 32.91
CA GLU A 1169 -30.39 3.47 33.50
C GLU A 1169 -31.56 4.44 33.60
N GLY A 1170 -32.73 4.03 33.14
CA GLY A 1170 -33.96 4.77 33.37
C GLY A 1170 -35.11 4.35 32.47
N ASP A 1171 -36.27 4.95 32.69
CA ASP A 1171 -37.39 4.84 31.78
C ASP A 1171 -37.14 5.69 30.50
N SER A 1172 -38.18 5.83 29.66
CA SER A 1172 -38.08 6.61 28.43
C SER A 1172 -37.82 8.10 28.69
N ASP A 1173 -38.39 8.70 29.74
CA ASP A 1173 -38.17 10.13 30.02
C ASP A 1173 -36.78 10.39 30.58
N ASP A 1174 -36.29 9.49 31.43
CA ASP A 1174 -34.91 9.52 31.92
C ASP A 1174 -33.91 9.37 30.77
N THR A 1175 -34.14 8.39 29.91
CA THR A 1175 -33.28 8.12 28.76
C THR A 1175 -33.22 9.32 27.83
N ARG A 1176 -34.38 9.92 27.51
CA ARG A 1176 -34.45 11.12 26.65
C ARG A 1176 -33.65 12.27 27.25
N LYS A 1177 -33.88 12.62 28.52
CA LYS A 1177 -33.17 13.70 29.22
C LYS A 1177 -31.66 13.48 29.24
N ALA A 1178 -31.22 12.25 29.52
CA ALA A 1178 -29.80 11.92 29.55
C ALA A 1178 -29.15 12.05 28.16
N VAL A 1179 -29.81 11.55 27.11
CA VAL A 1179 -29.30 11.64 25.73
C VAL A 1179 -29.33 13.07 25.19
N GLU A 1180 -30.35 13.87 25.50
CA GLU A 1180 -30.39 15.31 25.20
C GLU A 1180 -29.22 16.04 25.85
N HIS A 1181 -28.94 15.76 27.13
CA HIS A 1181 -27.80 16.38 27.81
C HIS A 1181 -26.46 15.95 27.19
N LEU A 1182 -26.30 14.66 26.85
CA LEU A 1182 -25.13 14.13 26.15
C LEU A 1182 -24.90 14.80 24.79
N ALA A 1183 -25.95 15.09 24.03
CA ALA A 1183 -25.86 15.73 22.71
C ALA A 1183 -25.46 17.22 22.79
N GLU A 1184 -25.63 17.86 23.95
CA GLU A 1184 -25.18 19.23 24.20
C GLU A 1184 -23.71 19.31 24.67
N LEU A 1185 -23.09 18.20 25.08
CA LEU A 1185 -21.70 18.18 25.53
C LEU A 1185 -20.74 18.59 24.39
N PRO A 1186 -19.68 19.37 24.69
CA PRO A 1186 -18.64 19.70 23.72
C PRO A 1186 -17.81 18.47 23.35
N GLY A 1187 -17.21 18.49 22.16
CA GLY A 1187 -16.30 17.45 21.71
C GLY A 1187 -16.98 16.30 20.94
N PRO A 1188 -16.59 15.03 21.19
CA PRO A 1188 -16.99 13.89 20.37
C PRO A 1188 -18.47 13.52 20.54
N LEU A 1189 -19.04 12.89 19.53
CA LEU A 1189 -20.37 12.27 19.64
C LEU A 1189 -20.29 11.06 20.57
N VAL A 1190 -21.07 11.08 21.65
CA VAL A 1190 -21.05 10.02 22.66
C VAL A 1190 -22.00 8.90 22.29
N LEU A 1191 -21.47 7.69 22.11
CA LEU A 1191 -22.28 6.48 21.87
C LEU A 1191 -22.99 6.08 23.18
N ALA A 1192 -24.30 6.29 23.22
CA ALA A 1192 -25.13 6.00 24.39
C ALA A 1192 -25.83 4.63 24.29
N GLN A 1193 -25.88 3.91 25.41
CA GLN A 1193 -26.69 2.71 25.59
C GLN A 1193 -27.61 2.91 26.80
N ALA A 1194 -28.92 2.70 26.62
CA ALA A 1194 -29.88 2.79 27.72
C ALA A 1194 -30.61 1.46 27.96
N ARG A 1195 -30.90 1.20 29.24
CA ARG A 1195 -31.68 0.05 29.71
C ARG A 1195 -32.60 0.50 30.84
N SER A 1196 -33.83 -0.02 30.86
CA SER A 1196 -34.72 0.15 32.02
C SER A 1196 -34.23 -0.69 33.21
N SER A 1197 -34.64 -0.32 34.42
CA SER A 1197 -34.25 -1.05 35.64
C SER A 1197 -34.64 -2.53 35.57
N ASP A 1198 -35.79 -2.85 34.98
CA ASP A 1198 -36.36 -4.22 34.91
C ASP A 1198 -35.89 -5.07 33.72
N ALA A 1199 -35.04 -4.55 32.82
CA ALA A 1199 -34.63 -5.27 31.62
C ALA A 1199 -33.79 -6.53 31.92
N ALA A 1200 -34.11 -7.68 31.32
CA ALA A 1200 -33.44 -8.95 31.61
C ALA A 1200 -31.97 -9.06 31.13
N LEU A 1201 -31.50 -8.16 30.23
CA LEU A 1201 -30.17 -8.21 29.61
C LEU A 1201 -29.23 -7.11 30.11
N GLY A 1202 -27.92 -7.40 30.11
CA GLY A 1202 -26.83 -6.44 30.33
C GLY A 1202 -26.61 -5.46 29.16
N TYR A 1203 -25.59 -4.60 29.30
CA TYR A 1203 -25.17 -3.68 28.23
C TYR A 1203 -24.32 -4.41 27.16
N GLN A 1204 -24.34 -3.92 25.92
CA GLN A 1204 -23.59 -4.54 24.84
C GLN A 1204 -22.12 -4.10 24.89
N LEU A 1205 -21.23 -5.07 25.06
CA LEU A 1205 -19.80 -4.82 25.26
C LEU A 1205 -19.07 -4.43 23.97
N ASP A 1206 -19.57 -4.85 22.80
CA ASP A 1206 -19.00 -4.50 21.49
C ASP A 1206 -18.86 -2.98 21.30
N TRP A 1207 -19.78 -2.19 21.88
CA TRP A 1207 -19.78 -0.73 21.78
C TRP A 1207 -18.98 -0.04 22.90
N LEU A 1208 -18.36 -0.81 23.79
CA LEU A 1208 -17.51 -0.33 24.89
C LEU A 1208 -16.02 -0.62 24.64
N VAL A 1209 -15.70 -1.28 23.53
CA VAL A 1209 -14.34 -1.39 23.00
C VAL A 1209 -14.14 -0.46 21.79
N GLU A 1210 -12.89 -0.16 21.52
CA GLU A 1210 -12.43 0.62 20.39
C GLU A 1210 -11.68 -0.30 19.42
N GLU A 1211 -12.04 -0.23 18.15
CA GLU A 1211 -11.38 -1.00 17.10
C GLU A 1211 -10.15 -0.23 16.60
N VAL A 1212 -8.99 -0.89 16.51
CA VAL A 1212 -7.77 -0.29 15.94
C VAL A 1212 -7.27 -1.18 14.82
N SER A 1213 -7.08 -0.60 13.64
CA SER A 1213 -6.44 -1.28 12.50
C SER A 1213 -5.00 -0.80 12.37
N THR A 1214 -4.05 -1.72 12.20
CA THR A 1214 -2.64 -1.40 11.95
C THR A 1214 -2.15 -2.11 10.70
N SER A 1215 -1.78 -1.36 9.67
CA SER A 1215 -1.22 -1.89 8.43
C SER A 1215 0.26 -1.61 8.33
N ILE A 1216 1.07 -2.65 8.24
CA ILE A 1216 2.53 -2.57 8.24
C ILE A 1216 3.04 -3.02 6.88
N ASN A 1217 3.75 -2.14 6.17
CA ASN A 1217 4.48 -2.52 4.98
C ASN A 1217 5.69 -3.40 5.37
N THR A 1218 5.59 -4.71 5.14
CA THR A 1218 6.67 -5.63 5.48
C THR A 1218 7.84 -5.58 4.49
N THR A 1219 7.61 -5.02 3.31
CA THR A 1219 8.59 -4.85 2.22
C THR A 1219 9.37 -3.55 2.22
N ALA A 1220 9.13 -2.63 3.18
CA ALA A 1220 9.74 -1.29 3.21
C ALA A 1220 11.29 -1.31 3.21
N ALA A 1221 11.91 -2.41 3.65
CA ALA A 1221 13.36 -2.58 3.62
C ALA A 1221 13.94 -2.79 2.21
N GLY A 1222 13.12 -3.07 1.19
CA GLY A 1222 13.56 -3.35 -0.18
C GLY A 1222 13.25 -4.76 -0.70
N GLY A 1223 12.50 -5.56 0.06
CA GLY A 1223 11.91 -6.83 -0.40
C GLY A 1223 11.25 -7.65 0.70
N ASN A 1224 10.80 -8.86 0.38
CA ASN A 1224 9.87 -9.65 1.18
C ASN A 1224 10.49 -10.95 1.73
N ALA A 1225 10.79 -10.95 3.03
CA ALA A 1225 11.36 -12.10 3.74
C ALA A 1225 10.51 -13.38 3.64
N SER A 1226 9.16 -13.29 3.69
CA SER A 1226 8.31 -14.49 3.62
C SER A 1226 8.35 -15.15 2.24
N LEU A 1227 8.52 -14.32 1.20
CA LEU A 1227 8.62 -14.78 -0.18
C LEU A 1227 10.01 -15.34 -0.52
N MET A 1228 11.06 -15.01 0.23
CA MET A 1228 12.40 -15.61 0.05
C MET A 1228 12.42 -17.14 0.27
N ALA A 1229 11.48 -17.65 1.07
CA ALA A 1229 11.33 -19.08 1.34
C ALA A 1229 10.45 -19.82 0.31
N ILE A 1230 9.87 -19.08 -0.64
CA ILE A 1230 8.98 -19.60 -1.69
C ILE A 1230 9.74 -19.57 -3.01
N GLY A 1231 9.81 -20.71 -3.71
CA GLY A 1231 10.65 -20.89 -4.90
C GLY A 1231 10.09 -21.89 -5.88
#